data_AF-A0A349MIN8-F1
#
_entry.id   AF-A0A349MIN8-F1
#
_cell.length_a   1.000
_cell.length_b   1.000
_cell.length_c   1.000
_cell.angle_alpha   90.00
_cell.angle_beta   90.00
_cell.angle_gamma   90.00
#
_symmetry.space_group_name_H-M   'P 1'
#
loop_
_entity.id
_entity.type
_entity.pdbx_description
1 polymer ?
#
loop_
_entity_poly.entity_id
_entity_poly.type
_entity_poly.pdbx_seq_one_letter_code
_entity_poly.pdbx_strand_id
1 'polypeptide(L)'
;MRMASEPVFLARCLLDDEESQKLQINISKDLTEIVSGWTPTTRVSPIWELFHGGELENSNCQLSIENGFYLCLLCQVSPLVLVDSLPSLRNTAQFYIGLGLFNLIVTVQEERDARVIEAWCNQQEFSWEIWQIVNCQIIHEKRSSPKCRNFRWGPTFPEGAFASDHHGSVTFSLREYVTLMAQAQARCRQATPGFSYVFDAVDDYITQELNSHFQRQADKRKHEGVSHVQALLVSINSGLSRLTSQAYSGSTPISLTESHYWYHSLLGIGSANIALFYLSCFVGDIFNRINIPGLLVICESINDNEISCLGLTGCSQVPHLMSEADSSPIFTNDNLEKLQQFAKTRNLDVQEEWIRAKRSLVPSFSSNNDDQLQNPDKPIYPITFFSGRDGFRNHLLNLSAPLNSVGGCNSLKWSLLTITHEICHSFMSPIMALIYPNPGHSKGSMSLSRLLLSPRPKNLLDALRQLMLRVLNAQDLVYQNPRDPNAGRNINRDTTDDQILLIATRWHRGIEELMVHLLDYLYFYRSDSKEYVYGIWSTWSVMPHVKDRVEDYVLRTMTAVLSSYCFIDDSAVAMESTKTDVLKHLNDLKEMEFLDQHQSLLTVAIDYIQNEWDPKIRNQLIASVPLIKIAHGFLFSRGLREEFCNDTQETFEKGILKTLAISDPLAFVREHQQKEQSKERESTWLLSILSLCYSKISMTDNRF
;
A
#
# COMPACT_ATOMS: atom_id res chain seq x y z
N MET A 1 18.55 -20.32 -7.98
CA MET A 1 19.96 -19.86 -7.84
C MET A 1 20.15 -19.29 -6.46
N ARG A 2 21.31 -19.49 -5.82
CA ARG A 2 21.59 -18.98 -4.47
C ARG A 2 22.29 -17.63 -4.57
N MET A 3 21.79 -16.64 -3.85
CA MET A 3 22.34 -15.29 -3.80
C MET A 3 23.51 -15.23 -2.82
N ALA A 4 24.57 -14.51 -3.15
CA ALA A 4 25.72 -14.29 -2.26
C ALA A 4 25.30 -13.64 -0.92
N SER A 5 26.07 -13.92 0.13
CA SER A 5 25.89 -13.32 1.47
C SER A 5 26.01 -11.80 1.45
N GLU A 6 27.09 -11.31 0.83
CA GLU A 6 27.42 -9.89 0.71
C GLU A 6 27.19 -9.36 -0.71
N PRO A 7 26.80 -8.08 -0.87
CA PRO A 7 26.74 -7.44 -2.18
C PRO A 7 28.14 -7.17 -2.74
N VAL A 8 28.19 -7.00 -4.06
CA VAL A 8 29.23 -6.23 -4.74
C VAL A 8 28.61 -4.94 -5.27
N PHE A 9 29.42 -3.92 -5.49
CA PHE A 9 28.97 -2.60 -5.88
C PHE A 9 29.37 -2.34 -7.32
N LEU A 10 28.38 -2.26 -8.20
CA LEU A 10 28.57 -1.81 -9.57
C LEU A 10 28.54 -0.29 -9.58
N ALA A 11 29.68 0.32 -9.89
CA ALA A 11 29.84 1.75 -10.03
C ALA A 11 30.22 2.15 -11.46
N ARG A 12 29.77 3.34 -11.83
CA ARG A 12 30.09 4.01 -13.09
C ARG A 12 30.52 5.43 -12.80
N CYS A 13 31.56 5.93 -13.46
CA CYS A 13 31.92 7.35 -13.44
C CYS A 13 32.36 7.83 -14.84
N LEU A 14 32.20 9.13 -15.10
CA LEU A 14 32.84 9.78 -16.24
C LEU A 14 34.29 10.12 -15.85
N LEU A 15 35.23 9.80 -16.73
CA LEU A 15 36.61 10.27 -16.61
C LEU A 15 36.71 11.71 -17.10
N ASP A 16 37.33 12.57 -16.28
CA ASP A 16 37.69 13.95 -16.63
C ASP A 16 38.93 13.96 -17.54
N ASP A 17 38.83 13.34 -18.71
CA ASP A 17 39.85 13.44 -19.76
C ASP A 17 39.35 14.44 -20.81
N GLU A 18 40.06 15.56 -21.01
CA GLU A 18 39.60 16.75 -21.74
C GLU A 18 39.15 16.47 -23.18
N GLU A 19 39.60 15.35 -23.78
CA GLU A 19 39.31 15.02 -25.18
C GLU A 19 38.29 13.89 -25.38
N SER A 20 37.93 13.11 -24.35
CA SER A 20 36.96 12.01 -24.52
C SER A 20 36.20 11.72 -23.23
N GLN A 21 34.88 11.96 -23.24
CA GLN A 21 33.95 11.57 -22.16
C GLN A 21 33.83 10.05 -22.06
N LYS A 22 34.89 9.38 -21.60
CA LYS A 22 34.94 7.93 -21.43
C LYS A 22 34.24 7.56 -20.13
N LEU A 23 33.41 6.51 -20.21
CA LEU A 23 32.75 5.93 -19.06
C LEU A 23 33.60 4.82 -18.47
N GLN A 24 33.94 4.96 -17.20
CA GLN A 24 34.63 3.93 -16.43
C GLN A 24 33.61 3.14 -15.61
N ILE A 25 33.78 1.82 -15.56
CA ILE A 25 33.05 0.88 -14.72
C ILE A 25 33.99 0.35 -13.65
N ASN A 26 33.50 0.27 -12.43
CA ASN A 26 34.17 -0.35 -11.30
C ASN A 26 33.21 -1.35 -10.64
N ILE A 27 33.71 -2.54 -10.32
CA ILE A 27 32.97 -3.53 -9.53
C ILE A 27 33.83 -3.79 -8.30
N SER A 28 33.40 -3.29 -7.14
CA SER A 28 34.13 -3.44 -5.88
C SER A 28 33.31 -4.21 -4.85
N LYS A 29 33.98 -4.92 -3.95
CA LYS A 29 33.37 -5.56 -2.77
C LYS A 29 33.21 -4.59 -1.60
N ASP A 30 33.88 -3.44 -1.65
CA ASP A 30 33.88 -2.45 -0.58
C ASP A 30 33.35 -1.10 -1.09
N LEU A 31 32.21 -0.68 -0.55
CA LEU A 31 31.63 0.61 -0.87
C LEU A 31 32.59 1.76 -0.55
N THR A 32 33.45 1.60 0.47
CA THR A 32 34.42 2.61 0.89
C THR A 32 35.41 2.93 -0.23
N GLU A 33 35.80 1.94 -1.02
CA GLU A 33 36.68 2.15 -2.18
C GLU A 33 36.01 3.06 -3.22
N ILE A 34 34.73 2.83 -3.52
CA ILE A 34 33.97 3.65 -4.47
C ILE A 34 33.77 5.06 -3.93
N VAL A 35 33.43 5.19 -2.64
CA VAL A 35 33.20 6.48 -1.98
C VAL A 35 34.50 7.31 -1.91
N SER A 36 35.65 6.66 -1.73
CA SER A 36 36.94 7.35 -1.71
C SER A 36 37.30 8.05 -3.03
N GLY A 37 36.80 7.53 -4.15
CA GLY A 37 36.95 8.10 -5.50
C GLY A 37 35.69 8.76 -6.03
N TRP A 38 34.75 9.18 -5.17
CA TRP A 38 33.46 9.68 -5.60
C TRP A 38 33.57 11.02 -6.35
N THR A 39 33.02 11.09 -7.55
CA THR A 39 32.89 12.32 -8.34
C THR A 39 31.39 12.66 -8.53
N PRO A 40 31.04 13.87 -8.99
CA PRO A 40 29.65 14.21 -9.31
C PRO A 40 28.99 13.30 -10.35
N THR A 41 29.80 12.55 -11.13
CA THR A 41 29.35 11.62 -12.16
C THR A 41 29.34 10.16 -11.69
N THR A 42 29.85 9.89 -10.47
CA THR A 42 29.83 8.55 -9.88
C THR A 42 28.39 8.12 -9.57
N ARG A 43 27.99 6.98 -10.11
CA ARG A 43 26.71 6.32 -9.85
C ARG A 43 26.99 4.90 -9.40
N VAL A 44 26.28 4.40 -8.40
CA VAL A 44 26.52 3.08 -7.80
C VAL A 44 25.21 2.31 -7.60
N SER A 45 25.27 0.99 -7.63
CA SER A 45 24.20 0.13 -7.13
C SER A 45 24.76 -1.17 -6.55
N PRO A 46 24.23 -1.65 -5.40
CA PRO A 46 24.54 -2.98 -4.92
C PRO A 46 23.92 -4.03 -5.84
N ILE A 47 24.67 -5.08 -6.12
CA ILE A 47 24.26 -6.26 -6.86
C ILE A 47 24.79 -7.49 -6.13
N TRP A 48 24.04 -8.59 -6.15
CA TRP A 48 24.41 -9.83 -5.48
C TRP A 48 24.70 -10.91 -6.51
N GLU A 49 25.86 -11.54 -6.39
CA GLU A 49 26.24 -12.67 -7.23
C GLU A 49 25.29 -13.86 -7.01
N LEU A 50 25.03 -14.62 -8.07
CA LEU A 50 24.13 -15.76 -8.07
C LEU A 50 24.87 -17.04 -8.45
N PHE A 51 24.85 -18.02 -7.55
CA PHE A 51 25.50 -19.31 -7.72
C PHE A 51 24.52 -20.38 -8.22
N HIS A 52 25.03 -21.24 -9.10
CA HIS A 52 24.33 -22.43 -9.59
C HIS A 52 24.70 -23.65 -8.74
N GLY A 53 23.70 -24.40 -8.27
CA GLY A 53 23.89 -25.76 -7.76
C GLY A 53 24.78 -25.96 -6.54
N GLY A 54 24.44 -25.37 -5.38
CA GLY A 54 24.94 -25.79 -4.04
C GLY A 54 26.45 -25.69 -3.76
N GLU A 55 27.29 -25.51 -4.77
CA GLU A 55 28.74 -25.34 -4.63
C GLU A 55 29.03 -24.03 -3.88
N LEU A 56 29.90 -24.16 -2.87
CA LEU A 56 30.23 -23.14 -1.89
C LEU A 56 30.88 -21.90 -2.54
N GLU A 57 30.75 -20.76 -1.84
CA GLU A 57 31.22 -19.38 -2.12
C GLU A 57 32.73 -19.22 -2.42
N ASN A 58 33.47 -20.30 -2.69
CA ASN A 58 34.92 -20.30 -2.94
C ASN A 58 35.30 -20.03 -4.40
N SER A 59 34.38 -19.62 -5.27
CA SER A 59 34.76 -19.08 -6.56
C SER A 59 35.51 -17.76 -6.33
N ASN A 60 36.84 -17.82 -6.35
CA ASN A 60 37.74 -16.69 -6.58
C ASN A 60 37.53 -16.10 -7.99
N CYS A 61 36.27 -15.90 -8.39
CA CYS A 61 35.90 -15.15 -9.58
C CYS A 61 36.17 -13.66 -9.30
N GLN A 62 37.45 -13.31 -9.17
CA GLN A 62 37.90 -12.01 -9.60
C GLN A 62 37.58 -11.97 -11.10
N LEU A 63 36.62 -11.13 -11.48
CA LEU A 63 36.50 -10.68 -12.86
C LEU A 63 37.91 -10.33 -13.33
N SER A 64 38.49 -11.10 -14.25
CA SER A 64 39.80 -10.76 -14.80
C SER A 64 39.58 -9.59 -15.75
N ILE A 65 39.54 -8.39 -15.18
CA ILE A 65 39.31 -7.13 -15.90
C ILE A 65 40.35 -6.95 -17.03
N GLU A 66 41.49 -7.62 -16.94
CA GLU A 66 42.61 -7.56 -17.88
C GLU A 66 42.26 -8.00 -19.32
N ASN A 67 41.34 -8.96 -19.51
CA ASN A 67 41.07 -9.52 -20.85
C ASN A 67 39.89 -8.86 -21.59
N GLY A 68 39.26 -7.86 -20.97
CA GLY A 68 38.00 -7.30 -21.45
C GLY A 68 36.83 -8.29 -21.33
N PHE A 69 35.61 -7.76 -21.22
CA PHE A 69 34.42 -8.59 -21.05
C PHE A 69 33.17 -7.83 -21.51
N TYR A 70 32.04 -8.54 -21.60
CA TYR A 70 30.74 -7.96 -21.88
C TYR A 70 29.87 -7.97 -20.62
N LEU A 71 29.27 -6.82 -20.30
CA LEU A 71 28.28 -6.65 -19.25
C LEU A 71 26.90 -6.52 -19.90
N CYS A 72 26.04 -7.52 -19.69
CA CYS A 72 24.68 -7.56 -20.21
C CYS A 72 23.70 -7.20 -19.09
N LEU A 73 22.96 -6.11 -19.25
CA LEU A 73 21.98 -5.58 -18.30
C LEU A 73 20.58 -5.89 -18.86
N LEU A 74 19.80 -6.69 -18.14
CA LEU A 74 18.53 -7.23 -18.61
C LEU A 74 17.36 -6.76 -17.72
N CYS A 75 16.28 -6.29 -18.34
CA CYS A 75 15.14 -5.69 -17.65
C CYS A 75 14.06 -6.71 -17.25
N GLN A 76 13.74 -6.79 -15.96
CA GLN A 76 12.71 -7.66 -15.36
C GLN A 76 12.83 -9.14 -15.77
N VAL A 77 14.07 -9.66 -15.80
CA VAL A 77 14.35 -11.05 -16.18
C VAL A 77 14.61 -11.89 -14.94
N SER A 78 13.93 -13.04 -14.84
CA SER A 78 14.28 -14.08 -13.87
C SER A 78 15.57 -14.79 -14.27
N PRO A 79 16.59 -14.87 -13.39
CA PRO A 79 17.86 -15.54 -13.69
C PRO A 79 17.66 -17.00 -14.11
N LEU A 80 16.70 -17.69 -13.49
CA LEU A 80 16.39 -19.08 -13.80
C LEU A 80 15.81 -19.25 -15.21
N VAL A 81 14.91 -18.35 -15.63
CA VAL A 81 14.33 -18.37 -16.99
C VAL A 81 15.41 -18.20 -18.05
N LEU A 82 16.37 -17.29 -17.83
CA LEU A 82 17.51 -17.10 -18.73
C LEU A 82 18.38 -18.36 -18.79
N VAL A 83 18.76 -18.90 -17.64
CA VAL A 83 19.67 -20.06 -17.57
C VAL A 83 19.05 -21.34 -18.11
N ASP A 84 17.75 -21.54 -17.94
CA ASP A 84 17.03 -22.68 -18.51
C ASP A 84 16.88 -22.54 -20.03
N SER A 85 16.70 -21.31 -20.52
CA SER A 85 16.63 -21.02 -21.95
C SER A 85 18.00 -21.10 -22.64
N LEU A 86 19.08 -20.72 -21.94
CA LEU A 86 20.45 -20.67 -22.46
C LEU A 86 21.43 -21.47 -21.57
N PRO A 87 21.34 -22.82 -21.54
CA PRO A 87 22.13 -23.64 -20.64
C PRO A 87 23.65 -23.52 -20.82
N SER A 88 24.10 -23.10 -22.00
CA SER A 88 25.53 -22.89 -22.28
C SER A 88 26.16 -21.82 -21.39
N LEU A 89 25.36 -20.85 -20.93
CA LEU A 89 25.83 -19.75 -20.08
C LEU A 89 26.18 -20.20 -18.65
N ARG A 90 25.70 -21.38 -18.21
CA ARG A 90 25.93 -21.88 -16.84
C ARG A 90 27.41 -21.92 -16.45
N ASN A 91 28.29 -22.17 -17.43
CA ASN A 91 29.72 -22.35 -17.21
C ASN A 91 30.56 -21.20 -17.78
N THR A 92 29.96 -20.29 -18.56
CA THR A 92 30.69 -19.22 -19.27
C THR A 92 30.31 -17.82 -18.79
N ALA A 93 29.23 -17.70 -18.03
CA ALA A 93 28.72 -16.44 -17.52
C ALA A 93 28.72 -16.38 -15.99
N GLN A 94 28.88 -15.18 -15.44
CA GLN A 94 28.53 -14.91 -14.04
C GLN A 94 27.24 -14.10 -14.01
N PHE A 95 26.43 -14.34 -12.98
CA PHE A 95 25.10 -13.77 -12.86
C PHE A 95 25.03 -12.95 -11.58
N TYR A 96 24.42 -11.77 -11.67
CA TYR A 96 24.13 -10.93 -10.51
C TYR A 96 22.68 -10.47 -10.56
N ILE A 97 22.12 -10.18 -9.39
CA ILE A 97 20.81 -9.56 -9.25
C ILE A 97 20.91 -8.23 -8.49
N GLY A 98 20.17 -7.23 -8.94
CA GLY A 98 19.99 -5.95 -8.25
C GLY A 98 18.52 -5.57 -8.17
N LEU A 99 18.22 -4.47 -7.47
CA LEU A 99 16.86 -3.98 -7.29
C LEU A 99 16.35 -3.06 -8.41
N GLY A 100 17.18 -2.73 -9.39
CA GLY A 100 16.78 -1.90 -10.54
C GLY A 100 15.70 -2.53 -11.40
N LEU A 101 15.19 -1.79 -12.38
CA LEU A 101 14.38 -2.42 -13.45
C LEU A 101 15.22 -3.38 -14.28
N PHE A 102 16.46 -2.99 -14.55
CA PHE A 102 17.53 -3.84 -15.09
C PHE A 102 18.10 -4.69 -13.96
N ASN A 103 17.26 -5.62 -13.49
CA ASN A 103 17.48 -6.39 -12.28
C ASN A 103 18.52 -7.49 -12.47
N LEU A 104 18.68 -8.04 -13.67
CA LEU A 104 19.61 -9.14 -13.95
C LEU A 104 20.81 -8.61 -14.72
N ILE A 105 22.00 -8.85 -14.16
CA ILE A 105 23.28 -8.48 -14.75
C ILE A 105 24.05 -9.76 -15.06
N VAL A 106 24.58 -9.87 -16.28
CA VAL A 106 25.32 -11.05 -16.73
C VAL A 106 26.66 -10.62 -17.30
N THR A 107 27.75 -11.19 -16.78
CA THR A 107 29.09 -10.96 -17.32
C THR A 107 29.51 -12.15 -18.16
N VAL A 108 30.04 -11.91 -19.37
CA VAL A 108 30.59 -12.95 -20.26
C VAL A 108 31.90 -12.48 -20.88
N GLN A 109 32.83 -13.41 -21.09
CA GLN A 109 34.14 -13.10 -21.70
C GLN A 109 34.05 -13.00 -23.24
N GLU A 110 33.25 -13.86 -23.85
CA GLU A 110 33.19 -14.03 -25.29
C GLU A 110 32.05 -13.21 -25.92
N GLU A 111 32.33 -12.53 -27.05
CA GLU A 111 31.30 -11.79 -27.80
C GLU A 111 30.15 -12.71 -28.27
N ARG A 112 30.49 -13.98 -28.55
CA ARG A 112 29.50 -14.99 -28.93
C ARG A 112 28.38 -15.11 -27.91
N ASP A 113 28.71 -15.18 -26.62
CA ASP A 113 27.72 -15.37 -25.56
C ASP A 113 26.87 -14.11 -25.37
N ALA A 114 27.48 -12.92 -25.48
CA ALA A 114 26.75 -11.65 -25.47
C ALA A 114 25.73 -11.56 -26.63
N ARG A 115 26.10 -12.01 -27.83
CA ARG A 115 25.19 -12.09 -28.99
C ARG A 115 24.07 -13.09 -28.80
N VAL A 116 24.32 -14.20 -28.12
CA VAL A 116 23.28 -15.20 -27.79
C VAL A 116 22.27 -14.61 -26.80
N ILE A 117 22.74 -13.89 -25.78
CA ILE A 117 21.88 -13.16 -24.84
C ILE A 117 21.06 -12.09 -25.57
N GLU A 118 21.69 -11.27 -26.42
CA GLU A 118 21.03 -10.27 -27.26
C GLU A 118 19.90 -10.89 -28.11
N ALA A 119 20.20 -11.97 -28.83
CA ALA A 119 19.22 -12.65 -29.68
C ALA A 119 18.04 -13.21 -28.86
N TRP A 120 18.32 -13.81 -27.71
CA TRP A 120 17.28 -14.31 -26.80
C TRP A 120 16.41 -13.19 -26.25
N CYS A 121 17.00 -12.08 -25.79
CA CYS A 121 16.23 -10.94 -25.29
C CYS A 121 15.36 -10.31 -26.39
N ASN A 122 15.87 -10.21 -27.62
CA ASN A 122 15.06 -9.73 -28.75
C ASN A 122 13.89 -10.67 -29.06
N GLN A 123 14.11 -11.98 -28.98
CA GLN A 123 13.05 -12.99 -29.19
C GLN A 123 11.99 -12.97 -28.08
N GLN A 124 12.42 -12.88 -26.83
CA GLN A 124 11.54 -12.80 -25.65
C GLN A 124 11.03 -11.39 -25.39
N GLU A 125 11.40 -10.45 -26.26
CA GLU A 125 10.89 -9.10 -26.17
C GLU A 125 11.28 -8.39 -24.83
N PHE A 126 12.42 -8.74 -24.25
CA PHE A 126 12.96 -8.04 -23.08
C PHE A 126 13.75 -6.80 -23.49
N SER A 127 13.70 -5.76 -22.66
CA SER A 127 14.59 -4.60 -22.78
C SER A 127 15.97 -4.93 -22.21
N TRP A 128 17.02 -4.53 -22.92
CA TRP A 128 18.40 -4.87 -22.60
C TRP A 128 19.40 -3.79 -23.03
N GLU A 129 20.57 -3.78 -22.38
CA GLU A 129 21.75 -2.98 -22.71
C GLU A 129 23.01 -3.85 -22.54
N ILE A 130 23.93 -3.82 -23.51
CA ILE A 130 25.17 -4.62 -23.49
C ILE A 130 26.36 -3.68 -23.64
N TRP A 131 27.28 -3.72 -22.69
CA TRP A 131 28.51 -2.94 -22.68
C TRP A 131 29.71 -3.83 -22.90
N GLN A 132 30.55 -3.49 -23.88
CA GLN A 132 31.89 -4.06 -24.00
C GLN A 132 32.85 -3.23 -23.16
N ILE A 133 33.49 -3.88 -22.18
CA ILE A 133 34.37 -3.27 -21.21
C ILE A 133 35.80 -3.72 -21.47
N VAL A 134 36.73 -2.78 -21.63
CA VAL A 134 38.17 -3.04 -21.76
C VAL A 134 38.91 -2.05 -20.88
N ASN A 135 39.82 -2.54 -20.01
CA ASN A 135 40.54 -1.69 -19.05
C ASN A 135 39.61 -0.82 -18.20
N CYS A 136 38.55 -1.42 -17.64
CA CYS A 136 37.48 -0.73 -16.91
C CYS A 136 36.70 0.33 -17.71
N GLN A 137 36.88 0.47 -19.03
CA GLN A 137 36.20 1.48 -19.84
C GLN A 137 35.15 0.86 -20.76
N ILE A 138 33.99 1.50 -20.89
CA ILE A 138 32.99 1.13 -21.90
C ILE A 138 33.50 1.58 -23.27
N ILE A 139 33.90 0.62 -24.11
CA ILE A 139 34.38 0.90 -25.49
C ILE A 139 33.26 0.77 -26.52
N HIS A 140 32.23 -0.02 -26.24
CA HIS A 140 31.08 -0.18 -27.12
C HIS A 140 29.80 -0.39 -26.29
N GLU A 141 28.73 0.31 -26.66
CA GLU A 141 27.39 0.18 -26.07
C GLU A 141 26.41 -0.26 -27.15
N LYS A 142 25.70 -1.36 -26.91
CA LYS A 142 24.52 -1.76 -27.67
C LYS A 142 23.31 -1.73 -26.76
N ARG A 143 22.14 -1.45 -27.33
CA ARG A 143 20.89 -1.44 -26.57
C ARG A 143 19.71 -1.83 -27.44
N SER A 144 18.71 -2.41 -26.80
CA SER A 144 17.39 -2.60 -27.40
C SER A 144 16.84 -1.28 -27.92
N SER A 145 16.22 -1.31 -29.10
CA SER A 145 15.47 -0.16 -29.59
C SER A 145 14.22 0.04 -28.73
N PRO A 146 13.81 1.29 -28.42
CA PRO A 146 12.52 1.53 -27.82
C PRO A 146 11.44 0.91 -28.70
N LYS A 147 10.66 -0.02 -28.15
CA LYS A 147 9.60 -0.69 -28.91
C LYS A 147 8.49 0.28 -29.32
N CYS A 148 8.24 1.30 -28.50
CA CYS A 148 7.21 2.32 -28.75
C CYS A 148 7.77 3.53 -29.52
N ARG A 149 8.12 3.38 -30.80
CA ARG A 149 8.60 4.51 -31.63
C ARG A 149 7.50 5.51 -32.02
N ASN A 150 6.24 5.07 -32.06
CA ASN A 150 5.09 5.87 -32.52
C ASN A 150 4.09 6.19 -31.40
N PHE A 151 4.52 6.10 -30.14
CA PHE A 151 3.62 6.44 -29.05
C PHE A 151 3.37 7.95 -29.03
N ARG A 152 2.22 8.35 -29.57
CA ARG A 152 1.65 9.66 -29.28
C ARG A 152 0.91 9.55 -27.96
N TRP A 153 1.61 9.90 -26.90
CA TRP A 153 0.92 10.29 -25.69
C TRP A 153 0.32 11.68 -25.90
N GLY A 154 -0.95 11.80 -25.56
CA GLY A 154 -1.68 13.05 -25.60
C GLY A 154 -2.87 12.88 -24.68
N PRO A 155 -2.80 13.36 -23.43
CA PRO A 155 -3.93 13.27 -22.53
C PRO A 155 -5.06 14.06 -23.18
N THR A 156 -6.25 13.47 -23.22
CA THR A 156 -7.43 14.10 -23.81
C THR A 156 -8.02 15.10 -22.83
N PHE A 157 -7.37 16.26 -22.69
CA PHE A 157 -7.94 17.38 -21.95
C PHE A 157 -8.87 18.21 -22.84
N PRO A 158 -9.89 18.88 -22.25
CA PRO A 158 -10.73 19.82 -22.98
C PRO A 158 -9.90 20.93 -23.61
N GLU A 159 -10.32 21.39 -24.80
CA GLU A 159 -9.78 22.62 -25.37
C GLU A 159 -9.89 23.76 -24.35
N GLY A 160 -8.76 24.39 -24.04
CA GLY A 160 -8.69 25.47 -23.05
C GLY A 160 -8.23 25.06 -21.65
N ALA A 161 -8.00 23.78 -21.34
CA ALA A 161 -7.48 23.37 -20.02
C ALA A 161 -6.13 24.04 -19.63
N PHE A 162 -5.36 24.49 -20.63
CA PHE A 162 -4.11 25.24 -20.46
C PHE A 162 -4.25 26.75 -20.69
N ALA A 163 -5.46 27.27 -20.94
CA ALA A 163 -5.69 28.68 -21.14
C ALA A 163 -5.31 29.48 -19.87
N SER A 164 -4.80 30.70 -20.09
CA SER A 164 -4.27 31.59 -19.05
C SER A 164 -5.30 32.06 -18.02
N ASP A 165 -6.58 31.91 -18.33
CA ASP A 165 -7.68 32.52 -17.57
C ASP A 165 -8.11 31.66 -16.37
N HIS A 166 -7.54 30.47 -16.21
CA HIS A 166 -7.71 29.62 -15.04
C HIS A 166 -6.76 30.01 -13.89
N HIS A 167 -7.12 29.69 -12.65
CA HIS A 167 -6.26 29.90 -11.48
C HIS A 167 -4.85 29.34 -11.73
N GLY A 168 -3.84 30.23 -11.79
CA GLY A 168 -2.50 29.91 -12.28
C GLY A 168 -1.80 28.74 -11.56
N SER A 169 -2.19 28.43 -10.32
CA SER A 169 -1.67 27.27 -9.58
C SER A 169 -2.12 25.92 -10.17
N VAL A 170 -3.38 25.79 -10.59
CA VAL A 170 -3.89 24.55 -11.22
C VAL A 170 -3.22 24.34 -12.56
N THR A 171 -3.08 25.38 -13.39
CA THR A 171 -2.41 25.30 -14.69
C THR A 171 -0.95 24.87 -14.56
N PHE A 172 -0.24 25.35 -13.54
CA PHE A 172 1.13 24.92 -13.26
C PHE A 172 1.20 23.43 -12.89
N SER A 173 0.41 22.99 -11.91
CA SER A 173 0.37 21.58 -11.51
C SER A 173 -0.09 20.66 -12.62
N LEU A 174 -1.01 21.11 -13.49
CA LEU A 174 -1.45 20.36 -14.66
C LEU A 174 -0.33 20.20 -15.70
N ARG A 175 0.44 21.25 -15.99
CA ARG A 175 1.60 21.15 -16.91
C ARG A 175 2.67 20.19 -16.39
N GLU A 176 2.94 20.23 -15.09
CA GLU A 176 3.85 19.30 -14.45
C GLU A 176 3.31 17.87 -14.51
N TYR A 177 2.02 17.67 -14.20
CA TYR A 177 1.35 16.38 -14.32
C TYR A 177 1.49 15.80 -15.72
N VAL A 178 1.18 16.61 -16.73
CA VAL A 178 1.27 16.19 -18.13
C VAL A 178 2.67 15.70 -18.46
N THR A 179 3.67 16.47 -18.08
CA THR A 179 5.08 16.15 -18.38
C THR A 179 5.53 14.88 -17.65
N LEU A 180 5.19 14.74 -16.37
CA LEU A 180 5.55 13.58 -15.56
C LEU A 180 4.82 12.31 -16.00
N MET A 181 3.54 12.40 -16.33
CA MET A 181 2.74 11.27 -16.83
C MET A 181 3.28 10.79 -18.18
N ALA A 182 3.55 11.71 -19.12
CA ALA A 182 4.19 11.38 -20.40
C ALA A 182 5.49 10.60 -20.20
N GLN A 183 6.35 11.11 -19.31
CA GLN A 183 7.65 10.52 -19.01
C GLN A 183 7.50 9.14 -18.38
N ALA A 184 6.62 9.00 -17.38
CA ALA A 184 6.37 7.75 -16.68
C ALA A 184 5.83 6.68 -17.64
N GLN A 185 4.83 7.04 -18.48
CA GLN A 185 4.27 6.13 -19.47
C GLN A 185 5.28 5.73 -20.54
N ALA A 186 6.06 6.67 -21.07
CA ALA A 186 7.07 6.36 -22.08
C ALA A 186 8.11 5.37 -21.54
N ARG A 187 8.60 5.61 -20.31
CA ARG A 187 9.57 4.71 -19.66
C ARG A 187 8.96 3.37 -19.27
N CYS A 188 7.72 3.36 -18.77
CA CYS A 188 6.98 2.14 -18.46
C CYS A 188 6.76 1.28 -19.70
N ARG A 189 6.26 1.86 -20.80
CA ARG A 189 6.00 1.11 -22.05
C ARG A 189 7.29 0.60 -22.69
N GLN A 190 8.43 1.23 -22.42
CA GLN A 190 9.73 0.74 -22.87
C GLN A 190 10.27 -0.39 -21.98
N ALA A 191 10.22 -0.23 -20.66
CA ALA A 191 10.85 -1.17 -19.73
C ALA A 191 9.92 -2.32 -19.32
N THR A 192 8.66 -2.00 -19.01
CA THR A 192 7.67 -2.91 -18.44
C THR A 192 6.27 -2.68 -19.05
N PRO A 193 6.05 -3.04 -20.34
CA PRO A 193 4.79 -2.74 -21.05
C PRO A 193 3.52 -3.18 -20.33
N GLY A 194 3.58 -4.32 -19.62
CA GLY A 194 2.46 -4.86 -18.85
C GLY A 194 1.96 -3.94 -17.73
N PHE A 195 2.74 -2.95 -17.28
CA PHE A 195 2.33 -2.01 -16.22
C PHE A 195 1.70 -0.72 -16.76
N SER A 196 1.67 -0.53 -18.08
CA SER A 196 1.21 0.72 -18.69
C SER A 196 -0.26 1.03 -18.37
N TYR A 197 -1.10 0.02 -18.19
CA TYR A 197 -2.52 0.18 -17.85
C TYR A 197 -2.76 0.96 -16.55
N VAL A 198 -1.81 0.90 -15.60
CA VAL A 198 -1.92 1.61 -14.32
C VAL A 198 -1.92 3.12 -14.56
N PHE A 199 -1.01 3.57 -15.42
CA PHE A 199 -0.92 4.97 -15.79
C PHE A 199 -2.11 5.41 -16.63
N ASP A 200 -2.60 4.54 -17.51
CA ASP A 200 -3.79 4.83 -18.31
C ASP A 200 -5.02 5.01 -17.37
N ALA A 201 -5.22 4.13 -16.39
CA ALA A 201 -6.31 4.25 -15.42
C ALA A 201 -6.20 5.52 -14.54
N VAL A 202 -4.99 5.89 -14.13
CA VAL A 202 -4.75 7.13 -13.38
C VAL A 202 -5.00 8.36 -14.26
N ASP A 203 -4.59 8.35 -15.53
CA ASP A 203 -4.80 9.43 -16.50
C ASP A 203 -6.29 9.63 -16.81
N ASP A 204 -7.02 8.53 -17.00
CA ASP A 204 -8.48 8.54 -17.15
C ASP A 204 -9.15 9.18 -15.94
N TYR A 205 -8.76 8.77 -14.73
CA TYR A 205 -9.30 9.33 -13.49
C TYR A 205 -9.04 10.83 -13.35
N ILE A 206 -7.78 11.27 -13.53
CA ILE A 206 -7.41 12.68 -13.43
C ILE A 206 -8.14 13.51 -14.50
N THR A 207 -8.27 12.99 -15.71
CA THR A 207 -8.98 13.65 -16.81
C THR A 207 -10.46 13.84 -16.46
N GLN A 208 -11.12 12.82 -15.90
CA GLN A 208 -12.51 12.92 -15.45
C GLN A 208 -12.70 13.97 -14.34
N GLU A 209 -11.79 14.01 -13.37
CA GLU A 209 -11.79 14.99 -12.28
C GLU A 209 -11.61 16.42 -12.79
N LEU A 210 -10.69 16.62 -13.74
CA LEU A 210 -10.46 17.92 -14.39
C LEU A 210 -11.66 18.36 -15.22
N ASN A 211 -12.24 17.46 -16.03
CA ASN A 211 -13.44 17.76 -16.83
C ASN A 211 -14.59 18.20 -15.95
N SER A 212 -14.83 17.47 -14.86
CA SER A 212 -15.86 17.79 -13.88
C SER A 212 -15.61 19.16 -13.22
N HIS A 213 -14.35 19.50 -12.96
CA HIS A 213 -13.96 20.79 -12.39
C HIS A 213 -14.19 21.95 -13.37
N PHE A 214 -13.77 21.81 -14.62
CA PHE A 214 -13.93 22.85 -15.65
C PHE A 214 -15.39 23.10 -16.00
N GLN A 215 -16.22 22.04 -16.06
CA GLN A 215 -17.67 22.18 -16.22
C GLN A 215 -18.30 23.01 -15.08
N ARG A 216 -17.93 22.74 -13.82
CA ARG A 216 -18.42 23.52 -12.66
C ARG A 216 -17.97 24.98 -12.68
N GLN A 217 -16.75 25.26 -13.15
CA GLN A 217 -16.28 26.64 -13.31
C GLN A 217 -17.11 27.40 -14.36
N ALA A 218 -17.41 26.76 -15.50
CA ALA A 218 -18.23 27.35 -16.56
C ALA A 218 -19.63 27.72 -16.05
N ASP A 219 -20.20 26.93 -15.15
CA ASP A 219 -21.52 27.17 -14.55
C ASP A 219 -21.57 28.32 -13.52
N LYS A 220 -20.45 29.04 -13.30
CA LYS A 220 -20.31 30.17 -12.35
C LYS A 220 -20.67 29.82 -10.89
N ARG A 221 -20.78 28.53 -10.54
CA ARG A 221 -21.08 28.09 -9.17
C ARG A 221 -19.78 27.87 -8.39
N LYS A 222 -19.43 28.87 -7.55
CA LYS A 222 -18.46 28.87 -6.43
C LYS A 222 -17.02 28.35 -6.70
N HIS A 223 -16.04 29.12 -6.20
CA HIS A 223 -14.61 28.80 -6.18
C HIS A 223 -14.18 27.58 -5.31
N GLU A 224 -15.11 26.87 -4.67
CA GLU A 224 -14.80 25.80 -3.71
C GLU A 224 -14.08 24.57 -4.33
N GLY A 225 -14.15 24.39 -5.66
CA GLY A 225 -13.54 23.23 -6.35
C GLY A 225 -12.05 23.32 -6.67
N VAL A 226 -11.43 24.50 -6.59
CA VAL A 226 -10.04 24.73 -7.08
C VAL A 226 -9.01 24.04 -6.18
N SER A 227 -9.23 24.10 -4.86
CA SER A 227 -8.31 23.51 -3.88
C SER A 227 -8.22 21.99 -3.98
N HIS A 228 -9.34 21.31 -4.31
CA HIS A 228 -9.38 19.86 -4.41
C HIS A 228 -8.55 19.34 -5.60
N VAL A 229 -8.81 19.86 -6.81
CA VAL A 229 -8.08 19.45 -8.01
C VAL A 229 -6.60 19.80 -7.90
N GLN A 230 -6.27 20.97 -7.34
CA GLN A 230 -4.88 21.32 -7.10
C GLN A 230 -4.21 20.34 -6.13
N ALA A 231 -4.87 19.97 -5.02
CA ALA A 231 -4.34 19.00 -4.07
C ALA A 231 -4.14 17.62 -4.72
N LEU A 232 -5.09 17.20 -5.56
CA LEU A 232 -5.01 15.96 -6.34
C LEU A 232 -3.80 15.97 -7.28
N LEU A 233 -3.64 17.02 -8.11
CA LEU A 233 -2.52 17.19 -9.03
C LEU A 233 -1.17 17.24 -8.31
N VAL A 234 -1.07 18.01 -7.22
CA VAL A 234 0.16 18.08 -6.41
C VAL A 234 0.52 16.72 -5.82
N SER A 235 -0.48 15.98 -5.34
CA SER A 235 -0.26 14.62 -4.82
C SER A 235 0.30 13.71 -5.92
N ILE A 236 -0.40 13.59 -7.06
CA ILE A 236 0.03 12.68 -8.14
C ILE A 236 1.37 13.09 -8.77
N ASN A 237 1.65 14.39 -8.94
CA ASN A 237 2.96 14.86 -9.41
C ASN A 237 4.08 14.40 -8.48
N SER A 238 3.84 14.49 -7.17
CA SER A 238 4.82 14.07 -6.18
C SER A 238 5.10 12.56 -6.22
N GLY A 239 4.09 11.75 -6.55
CA GLY A 239 4.24 10.30 -6.70
C GLY A 239 4.88 9.89 -8.01
N LEU A 240 4.44 10.47 -9.13
CA LEU A 240 5.04 10.25 -10.45
C LEU A 240 6.51 10.67 -10.48
N SER A 241 6.86 11.83 -9.92
CA SER A 241 8.24 12.30 -9.84
C SER A 241 9.15 11.34 -9.03
N ARG A 242 8.65 10.80 -7.90
CA ARG A 242 9.39 9.81 -7.13
C ARG A 242 9.49 8.48 -7.86
N LEU A 243 8.40 7.97 -8.44
CA LEU A 243 8.41 6.75 -9.22
C LEU A 243 9.40 6.84 -10.39
N THR A 244 9.37 7.93 -11.16
CA THR A 244 10.26 8.09 -12.33
C THR A 244 11.73 8.22 -11.96
N SER A 245 12.03 8.81 -10.80
CA SER A 245 13.39 8.97 -10.27
C SER A 245 13.91 7.78 -9.44
N GLN A 246 13.07 6.77 -9.19
CA GLN A 246 13.44 5.59 -8.40
C GLN A 246 13.31 4.32 -9.22
N ALA A 247 12.11 4.07 -9.75
CA ALA A 247 11.82 2.86 -10.49
C ALA A 247 12.45 2.91 -11.88
N TYR A 248 12.26 4.01 -12.60
CA TYR A 248 12.73 4.14 -13.99
C TYR A 248 14.10 4.81 -14.12
N SER A 249 14.78 5.07 -13.01
CA SER A 249 16.18 5.46 -13.03
C SER A 249 17.05 4.24 -13.32
N GLY A 250 18.10 4.41 -14.10
CA GLY A 250 18.80 3.29 -14.71
C GLY A 250 17.93 2.55 -15.74
N SER A 251 17.03 3.25 -16.44
CA SER A 251 16.39 2.72 -17.65
C SER A 251 17.18 3.08 -18.90
N THR A 252 17.13 2.24 -19.94
CA THR A 252 17.88 2.43 -21.17
C THR A 252 17.58 3.78 -21.85
N PRO A 253 18.60 4.62 -22.11
CA PRO A 253 20.02 4.38 -21.84
C PRO A 253 20.35 4.55 -20.35
N ILE A 254 20.87 3.49 -19.72
CA ILE A 254 21.15 3.44 -18.28
C ILE A 254 22.13 4.56 -17.90
N SER A 255 23.02 4.87 -18.84
CA SER A 255 24.02 5.91 -18.70
C SER A 255 23.47 7.35 -18.58
N LEU A 256 22.21 7.58 -18.95
CA LEU A 256 21.61 8.92 -19.02
C LEU A 256 20.55 9.17 -17.93
N THR A 257 20.16 8.15 -17.18
CA THR A 257 19.11 8.28 -16.16
C THR A 257 19.69 8.00 -14.78
N GLU A 258 19.57 8.96 -13.86
CA GLU A 258 20.08 8.83 -12.50
C GLU A 258 18.96 8.67 -11.49
N SER A 259 19.24 7.91 -10.42
CA SER A 259 18.35 7.83 -9.26
C SER A 259 18.84 8.77 -8.17
N HIS A 260 17.89 9.48 -7.54
CA HIS A 260 18.16 10.34 -6.40
C HIS A 260 18.44 9.54 -5.11
N TYR A 261 18.21 8.22 -5.14
CA TYR A 261 18.66 7.34 -4.09
C TYR A 261 20.11 6.95 -4.37
N TRP A 262 21.05 7.73 -3.82
CA TRP A 262 22.48 7.66 -4.15
C TRP A 262 23.10 6.26 -4.10
N TYR A 263 22.72 5.46 -3.12
CA TYR A 263 23.18 4.07 -2.95
C TYR A 263 22.70 3.12 -4.06
N HIS A 264 21.60 3.48 -4.75
CA HIS A 264 21.07 2.83 -5.94
C HIS A 264 21.02 3.79 -7.14
N SER A 265 21.96 4.73 -7.24
CA SER A 265 21.93 5.81 -8.23
C SER A 265 22.13 5.34 -9.68
N LEU A 266 22.76 4.17 -9.87
CA LEU A 266 23.03 3.60 -11.21
C LEU A 266 21.84 2.83 -11.79
N LEU A 267 21.28 1.87 -11.04
CA LEU A 267 20.24 0.96 -11.53
C LEU A 267 18.84 1.28 -10.97
N GLY A 268 18.74 2.19 -9.99
CA GLY A 268 17.48 2.48 -9.31
C GLY A 268 16.98 1.32 -8.43
N ILE A 269 15.69 1.37 -8.09
CA ILE A 269 14.99 0.40 -7.24
C ILE A 269 13.69 -0.12 -7.87
N GLY A 270 13.65 -0.19 -9.21
CA GLY A 270 12.49 -0.62 -9.99
C GLY A 270 11.82 -1.92 -9.56
N SER A 271 12.59 -2.97 -9.29
CA SER A 271 12.04 -4.25 -8.80
C SER A 271 11.39 -4.09 -7.43
N ALA A 272 11.94 -3.24 -6.56
CA ALA A 272 11.31 -2.93 -5.27
C ALA A 272 9.97 -2.19 -5.45
N ASN A 273 9.90 -1.21 -6.36
CA ASN A 273 8.65 -0.51 -6.67
C ASN A 273 7.58 -1.46 -7.23
N ILE A 274 7.99 -2.37 -8.13
CA ILE A 274 7.11 -3.41 -8.68
C ILE A 274 6.60 -4.35 -7.58
N ALA A 275 7.47 -4.80 -6.68
CA ALA A 275 7.08 -5.63 -5.54
C ALA A 275 6.02 -4.93 -4.66
N LEU A 276 6.24 -3.65 -4.34
CA LEU A 276 5.29 -2.84 -3.58
C LEU A 276 3.96 -2.66 -4.33
N PHE A 277 4.03 -2.41 -5.65
CA PHE A 277 2.86 -2.31 -6.51
C PHE A 277 2.04 -3.60 -6.51
N TYR A 278 2.69 -4.75 -6.70
CA TYR A 278 2.02 -6.06 -6.69
C TYR A 278 1.39 -6.40 -5.35
N LEU A 279 2.04 -6.04 -4.24
CA LEU A 279 1.45 -6.18 -2.91
C LEU A 279 0.19 -5.32 -2.76
N SER A 280 0.23 -4.09 -3.27
CA SER A 280 -0.94 -3.20 -3.29
C SER A 280 -2.08 -3.72 -4.17
N CYS A 281 -1.75 -4.26 -5.34
CA CYS A 281 -2.75 -4.83 -6.25
C CYS A 281 -3.42 -6.05 -5.63
N PHE A 282 -2.65 -6.96 -5.05
CA PHE A 282 -3.18 -8.13 -4.37
C PHE A 282 -4.23 -7.76 -3.32
N VAL A 283 -3.93 -6.76 -2.49
CA VAL A 283 -4.86 -6.31 -1.45
C VAL A 283 -6.05 -5.58 -2.03
N GLY A 284 -5.82 -4.66 -2.96
CA GLY A 284 -6.86 -3.91 -3.65
C GLY A 284 -7.86 -4.81 -4.37
N ASP A 285 -7.38 -5.85 -5.06
CA ASP A 285 -8.19 -6.78 -5.83
C ASP A 285 -9.16 -7.56 -4.96
N ILE A 286 -8.69 -8.06 -3.81
CA ILE A 286 -9.54 -8.80 -2.89
C ILE A 286 -10.64 -7.87 -2.36
N PHE A 287 -10.30 -6.65 -1.93
CA PHE A 287 -11.32 -5.71 -1.43
C PHE A 287 -12.29 -5.22 -2.51
N ASN A 288 -11.80 -4.94 -3.72
CA ASN A 288 -12.63 -4.45 -4.83
C ASN A 288 -13.67 -5.49 -5.28
N ARG A 289 -13.37 -6.79 -5.17
CA ARG A 289 -14.33 -7.87 -5.51
C ARG A 289 -15.60 -7.87 -4.67
N ILE A 290 -15.54 -7.40 -3.42
CA ILE A 290 -16.69 -7.44 -2.51
C ILE A 290 -17.54 -6.20 -2.64
N ASN A 291 -16.91 -5.06 -2.96
CA ASN A 291 -17.52 -3.74 -2.97
C ASN A 291 -18.37 -3.48 -1.71
N ILE A 292 -17.73 -3.52 -0.54
CA ILE A 292 -18.39 -3.24 0.75
C ILE A 292 -19.15 -1.91 0.74
N PRO A 293 -18.64 -0.80 0.16
CA PRO A 293 -19.42 0.42 0.00
C PRO A 293 -20.77 0.20 -0.70
N GLY A 294 -20.80 -0.56 -1.80
CA GLY A 294 -22.05 -0.90 -2.49
C GLY A 294 -23.00 -1.75 -1.65
N LEU A 295 -22.47 -2.71 -0.86
CA LEU A 295 -23.28 -3.50 0.07
C LEU A 295 -23.89 -2.63 1.17
N LEU A 296 -23.18 -1.60 1.64
CA LEU A 296 -23.71 -0.63 2.60
C LEU A 296 -24.77 0.29 2.00
N VAL A 297 -24.71 0.59 0.70
CA VAL A 297 -25.79 1.30 0.00
C VAL A 297 -27.06 0.46 -0.01
N ILE A 298 -26.94 -0.85 -0.25
CA ILE A 298 -28.09 -1.78 -0.23
C ILE A 298 -28.77 -1.80 1.15
N CYS A 299 -28.03 -1.56 2.25
CA CYS A 299 -28.61 -1.43 3.59
C CYS A 299 -29.66 -0.30 3.70
N GLU A 300 -29.69 0.67 2.79
CA GLU A 300 -30.76 1.69 2.72
C GLU A 300 -32.12 1.09 2.33
N SER A 301 -32.11 0.00 1.56
CA SER A 301 -33.31 -0.69 1.08
C SER A 301 -33.88 -1.71 2.07
N ILE A 302 -33.12 -2.10 3.10
CA ILE A 302 -33.48 -3.16 4.06
C ILE A 302 -34.21 -2.54 5.25
N ASN A 303 -35.52 -2.79 5.37
CA ASN A 303 -36.35 -2.32 6.49
C ASN A 303 -36.36 -3.30 7.68
N ASP A 304 -36.94 -2.88 8.81
CA ASP A 304 -37.01 -3.69 10.05
C ASP A 304 -37.56 -5.12 9.88
N ASN A 305 -38.55 -5.31 9.00
CA ASN A 305 -39.11 -6.65 8.76
C ASN A 305 -38.10 -7.52 8.03
N GLU A 306 -37.38 -6.96 7.06
CA GLU A 306 -36.34 -7.66 6.29
C GLU A 306 -35.10 -7.93 7.12
N ILE A 307 -34.70 -7.02 8.01
CA ILE A 307 -33.66 -7.24 9.03
C ILE A 307 -33.97 -8.51 9.82
N SER A 308 -35.21 -8.66 10.27
CA SER A 308 -35.65 -9.84 11.01
C SER A 308 -35.59 -11.11 10.17
N CYS A 309 -36.03 -11.05 8.91
CA CYS A 309 -35.98 -12.18 7.97
C CYS A 309 -34.56 -12.61 7.61
N LEU A 310 -33.61 -11.68 7.57
CA LEU A 310 -32.19 -11.97 7.30
C LEU A 310 -31.45 -12.55 8.52
N GLY A 311 -32.14 -12.72 9.65
CA GLY A 311 -31.51 -13.14 10.90
C GLY A 311 -30.58 -12.06 11.47
N LEU A 312 -30.79 -10.80 11.08
CA LEU A 312 -30.06 -9.63 11.58
C LEU A 312 -30.81 -8.99 12.77
N THR A 313 -31.64 -9.76 13.48
CA THR A 313 -32.71 -9.30 14.39
C THR A 313 -32.28 -8.36 15.51
N GLY A 314 -30.99 -8.28 15.87
CA GLY A 314 -30.54 -7.28 16.82
C GLY A 314 -30.07 -5.94 16.24
N CYS A 315 -29.99 -5.81 14.92
CA CYS A 315 -29.75 -4.52 14.27
C CYS A 315 -30.96 -3.57 14.45
N SER A 316 -32.18 -4.12 14.53
CA SER A 316 -33.41 -3.34 14.77
C SER A 316 -33.58 -2.86 16.22
N GLN A 317 -32.77 -3.35 17.16
CA GLN A 317 -32.81 -2.99 18.57
C GLN A 317 -31.52 -2.30 19.03
N VAL A 318 -31.14 -1.21 18.33
CA VAL A 318 -29.95 -0.40 18.63
C VAL A 318 -29.80 -0.01 20.12
N PRO A 319 -30.86 0.28 20.92
CA PRO A 319 -30.72 0.52 22.35
C PRO A 319 -30.05 -0.64 23.13
N HIS A 320 -30.27 -1.89 22.71
CA HIS A 320 -29.71 -3.10 23.36
C HIS A 320 -28.24 -3.34 22.99
N LEU A 321 -27.79 -2.84 21.83
CA LEU A 321 -26.40 -2.99 21.38
C LEU A 321 -25.37 -2.30 22.27
N MET A 322 -25.80 -1.38 23.15
CA MET A 322 -24.93 -0.69 24.11
C MET A 322 -25.05 -1.20 25.55
N SER A 323 -26.02 -2.08 25.85
CA SER A 323 -26.15 -2.65 27.20
C SER A 323 -25.25 -3.87 27.34
N GLU A 324 -24.43 -3.91 28.41
CA GLU A 324 -23.56 -5.06 28.74
C GLU A 324 -24.32 -6.38 28.92
N ALA A 325 -25.63 -6.32 29.15
CA ALA A 325 -26.45 -7.49 29.46
C ALA A 325 -26.95 -8.26 28.23
N ASP A 326 -26.76 -7.75 27.01
CA ASP A 326 -27.18 -8.42 25.78
C ASP A 326 -25.95 -8.98 25.05
N SER A 327 -25.56 -10.20 25.45
CA SER A 327 -24.61 -11.06 24.74
C SER A 327 -25.20 -11.68 23.47
N SER A 328 -26.38 -11.23 23.07
CA SER A 328 -27.12 -11.81 21.95
C SER A 328 -26.24 -11.75 20.68
N PRO A 329 -26.11 -12.86 19.93
CA PRO A 329 -25.17 -13.04 18.80
C PRO A 329 -25.64 -12.28 17.54
N ILE A 330 -25.89 -10.99 17.69
CA ILE A 330 -26.56 -10.12 16.73
C ILE A 330 -25.68 -9.82 15.51
N PHE A 331 -24.36 -9.94 15.68
CA PHE A 331 -23.38 -9.81 14.61
C PHE A 331 -22.65 -11.14 14.46
N THR A 332 -23.27 -12.08 13.75
CA THR A 332 -22.55 -13.26 13.28
C THR A 332 -21.57 -12.84 12.19
N ASN A 333 -20.42 -13.50 12.12
CA ASN A 333 -19.33 -13.20 11.15
C ASN A 333 -19.72 -13.43 9.67
N ASP A 334 -21.00 -13.73 9.37
CA ASP A 334 -21.56 -14.04 8.06
C ASP A 334 -22.51 -12.95 7.52
N ASN A 335 -22.69 -11.85 8.25
CA ASN A 335 -23.62 -10.78 7.85
C ASN A 335 -23.27 -10.16 6.49
N LEU A 336 -21.97 -10.02 6.19
CA LEU A 336 -21.52 -9.56 4.89
C LEU A 336 -21.92 -10.53 3.76
N GLU A 337 -21.81 -11.83 4.01
CA GLU A 337 -22.21 -12.90 3.09
C GLU A 337 -23.73 -12.93 2.90
N LYS A 338 -24.49 -12.72 3.99
CA LYS A 338 -25.95 -12.55 3.94
C LYS A 338 -26.36 -11.34 3.10
N LEU A 339 -25.66 -10.21 3.21
CA LEU A 339 -25.91 -9.02 2.39
C LEU A 339 -25.62 -9.28 0.91
N GLN A 340 -24.51 -9.96 0.59
CA GLN A 340 -24.21 -10.38 -0.79
C GLN A 340 -25.29 -11.31 -1.34
N GLN A 341 -25.74 -12.28 -0.55
CA GLN A 341 -26.81 -13.20 -0.93
C GLN A 341 -28.15 -12.47 -1.10
N PHE A 342 -28.46 -11.49 -0.26
CA PHE A 342 -29.64 -10.64 -0.38
C PHE A 342 -29.60 -9.83 -1.69
N ALA A 343 -28.47 -9.17 -1.97
CA ALA A 343 -28.26 -8.40 -3.20
C ALA A 343 -28.49 -9.28 -4.44
N LYS A 344 -27.87 -10.46 -4.45
CA LYS A 344 -28.02 -11.45 -5.53
C LYS A 344 -29.47 -11.92 -5.69
N THR A 345 -30.17 -12.19 -4.59
CA THR A 345 -31.57 -12.64 -4.60
C THR A 345 -32.52 -11.56 -5.14
N ARG A 346 -32.18 -10.29 -4.92
CA ARG A 346 -32.94 -9.13 -5.43
C ARG A 346 -32.48 -8.66 -6.81
N ASN A 347 -31.49 -9.32 -7.42
CA ASN A 347 -30.86 -8.90 -8.67
C ASN A 347 -30.38 -7.44 -8.62
N LEU A 348 -29.85 -7.03 -7.46
CA LEU A 348 -29.23 -5.73 -7.28
C LEU A 348 -27.79 -5.80 -7.75
N ASP A 349 -27.43 -4.91 -8.67
CA ASP A 349 -26.04 -4.70 -9.05
C ASP A 349 -25.38 -3.79 -8.00
N VAL A 350 -24.57 -4.42 -7.14
CA VAL A 350 -23.85 -3.75 -6.04
C VAL A 350 -22.96 -2.61 -6.56
N GLN A 351 -22.38 -2.78 -7.76
CA GLN A 351 -21.49 -1.80 -8.36
C GLN A 351 -22.26 -0.60 -8.87
N GLU A 352 -23.36 -0.81 -9.59
CA GLU A 352 -24.25 0.26 -10.05
C GLU A 352 -24.85 1.06 -8.88
N GLU A 353 -25.31 0.38 -7.82
CA GLU A 353 -25.84 1.05 -6.63
C GLU A 353 -24.76 1.89 -5.92
N TRP A 354 -23.51 1.38 -5.85
CA TRP A 354 -22.40 2.17 -5.35
C TRP A 354 -22.11 3.39 -6.23
N ILE A 355 -22.04 3.23 -7.55
CA ILE A 355 -21.81 4.35 -8.49
C ILE A 355 -22.91 5.41 -8.31
N ARG A 356 -24.16 4.98 -8.20
CA ARG A 356 -25.32 5.85 -7.94
C ARG A 356 -25.19 6.59 -6.60
N ALA A 357 -24.86 5.88 -5.53
CA ALA A 357 -24.70 6.49 -4.20
C ALA A 357 -23.52 7.46 -4.18
N LYS A 358 -22.39 7.10 -4.77
CA LYS A 358 -21.20 7.96 -4.90
C LYS A 358 -21.54 9.28 -5.59
N ARG A 359 -22.37 9.27 -6.63
CA ARG A 359 -22.89 10.50 -7.29
C ARG A 359 -23.71 11.38 -6.32
N SER A 360 -24.40 10.79 -5.34
CA SER A 360 -25.24 11.50 -4.36
C SER A 360 -24.48 11.99 -3.11
N LEU A 361 -23.48 11.22 -2.64
CA LEU A 361 -22.69 11.52 -1.44
C LEU A 361 -21.69 12.65 -1.63
N VAL A 362 -21.41 13.00 -2.89
CA VAL A 362 -20.59 14.16 -3.21
C VAL A 362 -21.49 15.19 -3.91
N PRO A 363 -22.18 16.08 -3.15
CA PRO A 363 -23.06 17.11 -3.70
C PRO A 363 -22.38 18.07 -4.68
N SER A 364 -21.06 17.98 -4.84
CA SER A 364 -20.27 18.73 -5.80
C SER A 364 -19.98 17.98 -7.10
N PHE A 365 -20.30 16.70 -7.29
CA PHE A 365 -19.86 15.91 -8.47
C PHE A 365 -20.88 15.60 -9.56
N SER A 366 -22.06 16.23 -9.55
CA SER A 366 -23.06 16.00 -10.61
C SER A 366 -23.01 17.06 -11.73
N SER A 367 -22.49 16.67 -12.89
CA SER A 367 -22.89 17.20 -14.20
C SER A 367 -23.01 16.05 -15.21
N ASN A 368 -24.01 16.18 -16.08
CA ASN A 368 -24.65 15.12 -16.87
C ASN A 368 -23.82 14.69 -18.10
N ASN A 369 -22.83 13.81 -17.95
CA ASN A 369 -22.25 13.06 -19.07
C ASN A 369 -22.27 11.56 -18.75
N ASP A 370 -23.34 10.87 -19.16
CA ASP A 370 -23.56 9.44 -18.92
C ASP A 370 -22.64 8.51 -19.76
N ASP A 371 -21.78 9.05 -20.62
CA ASP A 371 -20.94 8.24 -21.54
C ASP A 371 -19.45 8.08 -21.14
N GLN A 372 -18.96 8.66 -20.03
CA GLN A 372 -17.51 8.67 -19.71
C GLN A 372 -17.09 7.98 -18.40
N LEU A 373 -18.03 7.36 -17.68
CA LEU A 373 -17.76 6.43 -16.56
C LEU A 373 -17.81 4.96 -17.01
N GLN A 374 -17.73 4.70 -18.32
CA GLN A 374 -18.00 3.40 -18.97
C GLN A 374 -16.88 2.35 -18.85
N ASN A 375 -15.95 2.46 -17.90
CA ASN A 375 -15.08 1.32 -17.57
C ASN A 375 -14.93 1.13 -16.05
N PRO A 376 -16.04 0.88 -15.32
CA PRO A 376 -16.01 0.56 -13.90
C PRO A 376 -15.26 -0.76 -13.58
N ASP A 377 -14.83 -1.49 -14.62
CA ASP A 377 -14.14 -2.77 -14.52
C ASP A 377 -12.63 -2.63 -14.24
N LYS A 378 -12.04 -1.44 -14.38
CA LYS A 378 -10.60 -1.25 -14.15
C LYS A 378 -10.33 -0.59 -12.79
N PRO A 379 -9.90 -1.36 -11.77
CA PRO A 379 -9.50 -0.77 -10.49
C PRO A 379 -8.35 0.22 -10.69
N ILE A 380 -8.45 1.37 -10.04
CA ILE A 380 -7.37 2.36 -9.98
C ILE A 380 -6.42 1.93 -8.88
N TYR A 381 -5.21 1.54 -9.25
CA TYR A 381 -4.15 1.24 -8.29
C TYR A 381 -3.31 2.50 -8.03
N PRO A 382 -2.88 2.70 -6.78
CA PRO A 382 -2.01 3.83 -6.45
C PRO A 382 -0.63 3.66 -7.10
N ILE A 383 -0.03 4.77 -7.49
CA ILE A 383 1.38 4.84 -7.85
C ILE A 383 2.23 4.55 -6.61
N THR A 384 3.06 3.51 -6.68
CA THR A 384 3.88 3.08 -5.54
C THR A 384 5.30 3.62 -5.58
N PHE A 385 5.81 4.08 -4.44
CA PHE A 385 7.19 4.54 -4.33
C PHE A 385 7.76 4.41 -2.92
N PHE A 386 9.07 4.57 -2.80
CA PHE A 386 9.74 4.61 -1.51
C PHE A 386 10.07 6.07 -1.16
N SER A 387 9.88 6.48 0.10
CA SER A 387 10.12 7.87 0.51
C SER A 387 11.08 7.93 1.69
N GLY A 388 12.09 8.79 1.59
CA GLY A 388 12.97 9.11 2.72
C GLY A 388 12.34 10.10 3.70
N ARG A 389 11.27 10.80 3.28
CA ARG A 389 10.56 11.80 4.08
C ARG A 389 9.23 11.28 4.60
N ASP A 390 8.51 10.56 3.75
CA ASP A 390 7.21 9.99 4.09
C ASP A 390 7.43 8.57 4.58
N GLY A 391 6.70 8.17 5.63
CA GLY A 391 6.70 6.78 6.06
C GLY A 391 5.82 5.92 5.16
N PHE A 392 5.20 4.91 5.78
CA PHE A 392 4.01 4.31 5.21
C PHE A 392 2.93 5.38 5.11
N ARG A 393 2.42 5.59 3.89
CA ARG A 393 1.37 6.58 3.65
C ARG A 393 0.56 6.23 2.43
N ASN A 394 -0.75 6.25 2.56
CA ASN A 394 -1.65 6.14 1.43
C ASN A 394 -2.37 7.48 1.15
N HIS A 395 -2.46 7.78 -0.14
CA HIS A 395 -3.27 8.82 -0.73
C HIS A 395 -4.07 8.20 -1.86
N LEU A 396 -5.11 8.89 -2.32
CA LEU A 396 -6.02 8.38 -3.35
C LEU A 396 -5.33 7.73 -4.57
N LEU A 397 -4.24 8.32 -5.05
CA LEU A 397 -3.50 7.85 -6.23
C LEU A 397 -2.04 7.47 -5.94
N ASN A 398 -1.62 7.47 -4.66
CA ASN A 398 -0.23 7.23 -4.29
C ASN A 398 -0.13 6.38 -3.04
N LEU A 399 0.83 5.45 -3.03
CA LEU A 399 1.14 4.64 -1.86
C LEU A 399 2.65 4.67 -1.66
N SER A 400 3.10 5.12 -0.49
CA SER A 400 4.52 5.16 -0.14
C SER A 400 4.87 4.17 0.96
N ALA A 401 6.07 3.63 0.87
CA ALA A 401 6.76 2.95 1.96
C ALA A 401 8.03 3.74 2.35
N PRO A 402 8.54 3.61 3.59
CA PRO A 402 9.81 4.23 3.97
C PRO A 402 10.97 3.70 3.12
N LEU A 403 11.92 4.57 2.75
CA LEU A 403 13.11 4.16 1.97
C LEU A 403 13.92 3.07 2.67
N ASN A 404 13.93 3.06 4.00
CA ASN A 404 14.56 2.02 4.81
C ASN A 404 13.98 0.61 4.58
N SER A 405 12.74 0.49 4.08
CA SER A 405 12.15 -0.80 3.72
C SER A 405 12.85 -1.47 2.52
N VAL A 406 13.57 -0.73 1.69
CA VAL A 406 14.34 -1.32 0.57
C VAL A 406 15.41 -2.29 1.09
N GLY A 407 16.19 -1.89 2.10
CA GLY A 407 17.18 -2.75 2.76
C GLY A 407 16.68 -3.45 4.02
N GLY A 408 15.46 -3.15 4.46
CA GLY A 408 14.95 -3.49 5.79
C GLY A 408 13.65 -4.30 5.86
N CYS A 409 12.97 -4.53 4.74
CA CYS A 409 11.63 -5.16 4.73
C CYS A 409 11.59 -6.59 5.25
N ASN A 410 12.74 -7.26 5.36
CA ASN A 410 12.83 -8.55 6.05
C ASN A 410 12.78 -8.44 7.58
N SER A 411 12.63 -7.25 8.18
CA SER A 411 12.51 -7.06 9.62
C SER A 411 11.11 -6.60 10.04
N LEU A 412 10.75 -6.79 11.31
CA LEU A 412 9.50 -6.24 11.86
C LEU A 412 9.42 -4.70 11.81
N LYS A 413 10.56 -4.00 11.83
CA LYS A 413 10.61 -2.53 11.88
C LYS A 413 10.21 -1.86 10.56
N TRP A 414 10.56 -2.49 9.44
CA TRP A 414 10.41 -1.91 8.10
C TRP A 414 9.57 -2.80 7.18
N SER A 415 8.77 -3.69 7.76
CA SER A 415 7.97 -4.67 7.06
C SER A 415 7.05 -4.05 6.02
N LEU A 416 6.92 -4.73 4.88
CA LEU A 416 5.89 -4.39 3.89
C LEU A 416 4.48 -4.80 4.33
N LEU A 417 4.30 -5.57 5.41
CA LEU A 417 2.95 -5.81 5.94
C LEU A 417 2.29 -4.50 6.38
N THR A 418 3.04 -3.49 6.84
CA THR A 418 2.45 -2.21 7.26
C THR A 418 1.71 -1.49 6.13
N ILE A 419 1.94 -1.84 4.86
CA ILE A 419 1.15 -1.25 3.76
C ILE A 419 -0.33 -1.63 3.85
N THR A 420 -0.67 -2.74 4.49
CA THR A 420 -2.06 -3.19 4.60
C THR A 420 -2.89 -2.20 5.42
N HIS A 421 -2.32 -1.64 6.49
CA HIS A 421 -2.89 -0.52 7.23
C HIS A 421 -3.17 0.69 6.32
N GLU A 422 -2.19 1.06 5.49
CA GLU A 422 -2.32 2.20 4.59
C GLU A 422 -3.40 1.98 3.53
N ILE A 423 -3.47 0.78 2.95
CA ILE A 423 -4.51 0.42 1.98
C ILE A 423 -5.89 0.38 2.63
N CYS A 424 -5.99 -0.05 3.90
CA CYS A 424 -7.24 0.01 4.66
C CYS A 424 -7.80 1.44 4.76
N HIS A 425 -6.98 2.50 4.78
CA HIS A 425 -7.49 3.88 4.71
C HIS A 425 -8.24 4.17 3.39
N SER A 426 -7.71 3.72 2.24
CA SER A 426 -8.38 3.85 0.93
C SER A 426 -9.74 3.15 0.91
N PHE A 427 -9.80 1.98 1.56
CA PHE A 427 -11.02 1.20 1.67
C PHE A 427 -12.02 1.81 2.67
N MET A 428 -11.54 2.35 3.78
CA MET A 428 -12.36 2.93 4.85
C MET A 428 -12.98 4.27 4.44
N SER A 429 -12.28 5.08 3.65
CA SER A 429 -12.75 6.40 3.18
C SER A 429 -14.18 6.38 2.59
N PRO A 430 -14.52 5.53 1.58
CA PRO A 430 -15.88 5.46 1.05
C PRO A 430 -16.91 4.91 2.04
N ILE A 431 -16.52 4.03 2.95
CA ILE A 431 -17.39 3.55 4.04
C ILE A 431 -17.73 4.69 4.99
N MET A 432 -16.73 5.46 5.41
CA MET A 432 -16.91 6.62 6.28
C MET A 432 -17.81 7.67 5.61
N ALA A 433 -17.68 7.88 4.30
CA ALA A 433 -18.58 8.78 3.56
C ALA A 433 -20.07 8.37 3.67
N LEU A 434 -20.37 7.07 3.80
CA LEU A 434 -21.73 6.54 3.93
C LEU A 434 -22.28 6.60 5.36
N ILE A 435 -21.49 6.15 6.33
CA ILE A 435 -21.96 5.92 7.71
C ILE A 435 -21.59 7.05 8.68
N TYR A 436 -20.58 7.86 8.36
CA TYR A 436 -20.13 8.94 9.23
C TYR A 436 -21.03 10.18 9.09
N PRO A 437 -21.29 10.93 10.18
CA PRO A 437 -22.13 12.13 10.10
C PRO A 437 -21.49 13.20 9.22
N ASN A 438 -22.25 13.72 8.24
CA ASN A 438 -21.83 14.84 7.41
C ASN A 438 -22.95 15.89 7.30
N PRO A 439 -22.63 17.16 6.95
CA PRO A 439 -23.63 18.21 6.80
C PRO A 439 -24.67 17.92 5.69
N GLY A 440 -24.32 17.11 4.69
CA GLY A 440 -25.20 16.72 3.59
C GLY A 440 -26.38 15.85 4.03
N HIS A 441 -26.19 15.01 5.05
CA HIS A 441 -27.23 14.13 5.60
C HIS A 441 -28.42 14.91 6.17
N SER A 442 -28.23 16.18 6.55
CA SER A 442 -29.31 17.04 7.10
C SER A 442 -30.33 17.52 6.06
N LYS A 443 -30.03 17.43 4.76
CA LYS A 443 -30.82 18.11 3.70
C LYS A 443 -32.04 17.32 3.16
N GLY A 444 -32.37 16.16 3.71
CA GLY A 444 -33.54 15.39 3.23
C GLY A 444 -34.05 14.25 4.12
N SER A 445 -33.35 13.90 5.21
CA SER A 445 -33.79 12.91 6.19
C SER A 445 -33.67 13.50 7.61
N MET A 446 -34.20 12.75 8.57
CA MET A 446 -34.23 13.02 10.01
C MET A 446 -32.98 13.78 10.53
N SER A 447 -33.16 14.81 11.37
CA SER A 447 -32.04 15.52 12.00
C SER A 447 -31.09 14.56 12.71
N LEU A 448 -29.78 14.87 12.77
CA LEU A 448 -28.78 13.96 13.33
C LEU A 448 -29.06 13.65 14.81
N SER A 449 -29.48 14.66 15.57
CA SER A 449 -29.96 14.55 16.95
C SER A 449 -31.15 13.60 17.09
N ARG A 450 -32.11 13.67 16.16
CA ARG A 450 -33.28 12.78 16.17
C ARG A 450 -32.91 11.35 15.77
N LEU A 451 -31.95 11.18 14.86
CA LEU A 451 -31.43 9.86 14.51
C LEU A 451 -30.69 9.23 15.71
N LEU A 452 -29.82 9.98 16.39
CA LEU A 452 -29.11 9.54 17.59
C LEU A 452 -30.08 8.95 18.64
N LEU A 453 -31.21 9.61 18.85
CA LEU A 453 -32.23 9.26 19.85
C LEU A 453 -33.35 8.35 19.34
N SER A 454 -33.38 8.03 18.04
CA SER A 454 -34.48 7.25 17.47
C SER A 454 -34.52 5.84 18.10
N PRO A 455 -35.66 5.37 18.63
CA PRO A 455 -35.75 4.01 19.14
C PRO A 455 -35.74 2.96 18.02
N ARG A 456 -36.10 3.36 16.80
CA ARG A 456 -36.14 2.51 15.61
C ARG A 456 -35.58 3.25 14.40
N PRO A 457 -34.42 2.86 13.85
CA PRO A 457 -33.93 3.39 12.58
C PRO A 457 -34.89 3.00 11.44
N LYS A 458 -34.90 3.76 10.34
CA LYS A 458 -35.84 3.47 9.22
C LYS A 458 -35.42 2.25 8.40
N ASN A 459 -34.11 2.06 8.30
CA ASN A 459 -33.46 1.00 7.55
C ASN A 459 -32.12 0.66 8.21
N LEU A 460 -31.46 -0.38 7.69
CA LEU A 460 -30.20 -0.88 8.23
C LEU A 460 -29.06 0.17 8.13
N LEU A 461 -29.03 0.99 7.08
CA LEU A 461 -28.03 2.06 6.94
C LEU A 461 -28.20 3.15 8.02
N ASP A 462 -29.43 3.55 8.33
CA ASP A 462 -29.73 4.48 9.42
C ASP A 462 -29.37 3.88 10.78
N ALA A 463 -29.48 2.55 10.95
CA ALA A 463 -29.02 1.85 12.15
C ALA A 463 -27.49 1.97 12.33
N LEU A 464 -26.74 1.78 11.24
CA LEU A 464 -25.28 1.94 11.24
C LEU A 464 -24.86 3.38 11.53
N ARG A 465 -25.51 4.36 10.90
CA ARG A 465 -25.30 5.79 11.16
C ARG A 465 -25.61 6.15 12.61
N GLN A 466 -26.70 5.59 13.16
CA GLN A 466 -27.05 5.79 14.56
C GLN A 466 -25.98 5.20 15.50
N LEU A 467 -25.46 4.01 15.22
CA LEU A 467 -24.36 3.42 16.00
C LEU A 467 -23.11 4.30 15.96
N MET A 468 -22.74 4.81 14.77
CA MET A 468 -21.62 5.74 14.61
C MET A 468 -21.82 7.04 15.43
N LEU A 469 -23.01 7.61 15.39
CA LEU A 469 -23.36 8.80 16.20
C LEU A 469 -23.21 8.53 17.70
N ARG A 470 -23.59 7.34 18.17
CA ARG A 470 -23.44 6.96 19.58
C ARG A 470 -21.99 6.79 19.97
N VAL A 471 -21.16 6.19 19.12
CA VAL A 471 -19.70 6.10 19.33
C VAL A 471 -19.13 7.49 19.50
N LEU A 472 -19.43 8.42 18.58
CA LEU A 472 -18.94 9.79 18.64
C LEU A 472 -19.35 10.50 19.92
N ASN A 473 -20.62 10.35 20.32
CA ASN A 473 -21.12 10.95 21.54
C ASN A 473 -20.46 10.37 22.80
N ALA A 474 -20.32 9.05 22.88
CA ALA A 474 -19.68 8.37 24.00
C ALA A 474 -18.18 8.70 24.10
N GLN A 475 -17.45 8.71 22.98
CA GLN A 475 -16.04 9.11 22.95
C GLN A 475 -15.86 10.56 23.43
N ASP A 476 -16.75 11.46 23.02
CA ASP A 476 -16.70 12.85 23.47
C ASP A 476 -16.98 12.99 24.97
N LEU A 477 -17.94 12.23 25.50
CA LEU A 477 -18.23 12.20 26.94
C LEU A 477 -17.05 11.67 27.75
N VAL A 478 -16.39 10.60 27.28
CA VAL A 478 -15.18 10.06 27.92
C VAL A 478 -14.04 11.07 27.85
N TYR A 479 -13.87 11.78 26.74
CA TYR A 479 -12.85 12.82 26.64
C TYR A 479 -13.11 14.00 27.59
N GLN A 480 -14.36 14.43 27.74
CA GLN A 480 -14.72 15.49 28.66
C GLN A 480 -14.65 15.06 30.14
N ASN A 481 -14.97 13.79 30.43
CA ASN A 481 -15.08 13.24 31.77
C ASN A 481 -14.43 11.85 31.87
N PRO A 482 -13.09 11.74 31.73
CA PRO A 482 -12.42 10.44 31.60
C PRO A 482 -12.67 9.53 32.80
N ARG A 483 -12.77 10.12 34.01
CA ARG A 483 -12.93 9.41 35.28
C ARG A 483 -14.37 8.99 35.61
N ASP A 484 -15.37 9.37 34.81
CA ASP A 484 -16.73 8.87 35.01
C ASP A 484 -16.82 7.44 34.43
N PRO A 485 -16.99 6.40 35.28
CA PRO A 485 -17.04 5.00 34.82
C PRO A 485 -18.22 4.71 33.89
N ASN A 486 -19.20 5.62 33.79
CA ASN A 486 -20.35 5.49 32.92
C ASN A 486 -20.24 6.31 31.63
N ALA A 487 -19.22 7.17 31.48
CA ALA A 487 -19.11 8.07 30.33
C ALA A 487 -19.11 7.33 29.00
N GLY A 488 -18.43 6.17 28.92
CA GLY A 488 -18.38 5.35 27.70
C GLY A 488 -19.70 4.64 27.35
N ARG A 489 -20.68 4.64 28.27
CA ARG A 489 -22.00 3.99 28.10
C ARG A 489 -23.13 4.98 27.90
N ASN A 490 -22.90 6.23 28.31
CA ASN A 490 -23.91 7.26 28.32
C ASN A 490 -24.03 7.92 26.94
N ILE A 491 -25.19 8.50 26.70
CA ILE A 491 -25.45 9.37 25.55
C ILE A 491 -25.97 10.69 26.10
N ASN A 492 -25.35 11.79 25.69
CA ASN A 492 -25.87 13.12 25.94
C ASN A 492 -27.10 13.37 25.05
N ARG A 493 -28.28 13.26 25.66
CA ARG A 493 -29.56 13.40 24.95
C ARG A 493 -29.86 14.83 24.52
N ASP A 494 -29.14 15.81 25.04
CA ASP A 494 -29.31 17.22 24.72
C ASP A 494 -28.39 17.68 23.59
N THR A 495 -27.70 16.75 22.91
CA THR A 495 -26.76 17.07 21.83
C THR A 495 -27.50 17.52 20.57
N THR A 496 -27.25 18.76 20.16
CA THR A 496 -27.78 19.36 18.92
C THR A 496 -27.03 18.89 17.67
N ASP A 497 -27.62 19.08 16.48
CA ASP A 497 -26.98 18.72 15.20
C ASP A 497 -25.64 19.44 15.00
N ASP A 498 -25.54 20.73 15.36
CA ASP A 498 -24.29 21.49 15.25
C ASP A 498 -23.20 20.96 16.19
N GLN A 499 -23.57 20.57 17.41
CA GLN A 499 -22.66 19.91 18.34
C GLN A 499 -22.21 18.54 17.82
N ILE A 500 -23.12 17.75 17.23
CA ILE A 500 -22.78 16.48 16.58
C ILE A 500 -21.76 16.69 15.47
N LEU A 501 -21.94 17.69 14.61
CA LEU A 501 -21.00 17.98 13.53
C LEU A 501 -19.64 18.45 14.05
N LEU A 502 -19.60 19.21 15.15
CA LEU A 502 -18.36 19.59 15.82
C LEU A 502 -17.62 18.38 16.40
N ILE A 503 -18.34 17.50 17.10
CA ILE A 503 -17.82 16.24 17.63
C ILE A 503 -17.30 15.36 16.48
N ALA A 504 -18.09 15.20 15.42
CA ALA A 504 -17.72 14.43 14.24
C ALA A 504 -16.43 14.97 13.59
N THR A 505 -16.28 16.29 13.49
CA THR A 505 -15.06 16.91 12.95
C THR A 505 -13.84 16.63 13.83
N ARG A 506 -14.00 16.72 15.16
CA ARG A 506 -12.93 16.44 16.14
C ARG A 506 -12.45 14.98 16.06
N TRP A 507 -13.40 14.04 15.96
CA TRP A 507 -13.12 12.61 16.09
C TRP A 507 -12.90 11.88 14.76
N HIS A 508 -13.12 12.53 13.61
CA HIS A 508 -13.06 11.87 12.29
C HIS A 508 -11.80 11.04 12.11
N ARG A 509 -10.64 11.67 12.29
CA ARG A 509 -9.35 10.99 12.14
C ARG A 509 -9.17 9.87 13.16
N GLY A 510 -9.56 10.09 14.42
CA GLY A 510 -9.42 9.08 15.47
C GLY A 510 -10.26 7.82 15.18
N ILE A 511 -11.51 8.00 14.78
CA ILE A 511 -12.43 6.90 14.45
C ILE A 511 -11.97 6.15 13.20
N GLU A 512 -11.57 6.87 12.15
CA GLU A 512 -11.02 6.27 10.94
C GLU A 512 -9.81 5.38 11.27
N GLU A 513 -8.87 5.88 12.08
CA GLU A 513 -7.68 5.13 12.48
C GLU A 513 -8.03 3.89 13.33
N LEU A 514 -9.00 3.98 14.25
CA LEU A 514 -9.48 2.82 15.00
C LEU A 514 -10.08 1.75 14.07
N MET A 515 -10.91 2.16 13.13
CA MET A 515 -11.55 1.25 12.17
C MET A 515 -10.54 0.61 11.22
N VAL A 516 -9.56 1.38 10.74
CA VAL A 516 -8.48 0.88 9.88
C VAL A 516 -7.63 -0.16 10.63
N HIS A 517 -7.21 0.14 11.86
CA HIS A 517 -6.45 -0.83 12.67
C HIS A 517 -7.23 -2.09 13.01
N LEU A 518 -8.53 -1.95 13.22
CA LEU A 518 -9.42 -3.08 13.46
C LEU A 518 -9.52 -3.97 12.21
N LEU A 519 -9.72 -3.40 11.01
CA LEU A 519 -9.72 -4.18 9.78
C LEU A 519 -8.35 -4.81 9.49
N ASP A 520 -7.29 -4.07 9.75
CA ASP A 520 -5.92 -4.54 9.56
C ASP A 520 -5.64 -5.78 10.43
N TYR A 521 -6.03 -5.70 11.71
CA TYR A 521 -5.97 -6.81 12.64
C TYR A 521 -6.79 -8.03 12.20
N LEU A 522 -8.05 -7.80 11.81
CA LEU A 522 -8.98 -8.87 11.45
C LEU A 522 -8.58 -9.59 10.15
N TYR A 523 -8.18 -8.86 9.12
CA TYR A 523 -7.85 -9.42 7.81
C TYR A 523 -6.40 -9.89 7.71
N PHE A 524 -5.44 -9.02 8.03
CA PHE A 524 -4.04 -9.24 7.67
C PHE A 524 -3.21 -9.83 8.80
N TYR A 525 -3.59 -9.56 10.05
CA TYR A 525 -2.99 -10.22 11.21
C TYR A 525 -3.82 -11.39 11.72
N ARG A 526 -4.86 -11.80 10.98
CA ARG A 526 -5.64 -13.02 11.24
C ARG A 526 -6.29 -13.07 12.63
N SER A 527 -6.53 -11.91 13.25
CA SER A 527 -6.93 -11.81 14.65
C SER A 527 -5.90 -12.40 15.64
N ASP A 528 -4.62 -12.52 15.25
CA ASP A 528 -3.53 -12.93 16.13
C ASP A 528 -2.96 -11.69 16.84
N SER A 529 -3.25 -11.56 18.14
CA SER A 529 -2.82 -10.42 18.96
C SER A 529 -1.30 -10.30 19.05
N LYS A 530 -0.58 -11.43 19.02
CA LYS A 530 0.88 -11.44 19.15
C LYS A 530 1.53 -10.90 17.88
N GLU A 531 1.15 -11.44 16.72
CA GLU A 531 1.68 -10.98 15.44
C GLU A 531 1.36 -9.50 15.20
N TYR A 532 0.14 -9.08 15.54
CA TYR A 532 -0.31 -7.71 15.41
C TYR A 532 0.51 -6.75 16.30
N VAL A 533 0.56 -7.02 17.61
CA VAL A 533 1.32 -6.17 18.55
C VAL A 533 2.79 -6.12 18.16
N TYR A 534 3.41 -7.25 17.81
CA TYR A 534 4.81 -7.28 17.40
C TYR A 534 5.05 -6.48 16.12
N GLY A 535 4.21 -6.64 15.10
CA GLY A 535 4.37 -5.94 13.82
C GLY A 535 4.20 -4.42 13.95
N ILE A 536 3.07 -3.96 14.52
CA ILE A 536 2.75 -2.53 14.57
C ILE A 536 3.67 -1.76 15.51
N TRP A 537 3.97 -2.30 16.70
CA TRP A 537 4.81 -1.60 17.67
C TRP A 537 6.28 -1.60 17.25
N SER A 538 6.74 -2.64 16.55
CA SER A 538 8.07 -2.61 15.93
C SER A 538 8.15 -1.53 14.86
N THR A 539 7.12 -1.36 14.03
CA THR A 539 7.11 -0.31 13.00
C THR A 539 7.00 1.09 13.60
N TRP A 540 6.15 1.29 14.61
CA TRP A 540 6.04 2.58 15.30
C TRP A 540 7.30 2.94 16.08
N SER A 541 8.06 1.96 16.55
CA SER A 541 9.29 2.21 17.29
C SER A 541 10.34 3.02 16.52
N VAL A 542 10.35 2.92 15.19
CA VAL A 542 11.29 3.64 14.32
C VAL A 542 10.75 4.98 13.81
N MET A 543 9.54 5.37 14.23
CA MET A 543 8.92 6.63 13.82
C MET A 543 9.13 7.73 14.89
N PRO A 544 9.70 8.89 14.54
CA PRO A 544 10.15 9.88 15.53
C PRO A 544 9.01 10.52 16.36
N HIS A 545 7.79 10.60 15.82
CA HIS A 545 6.66 11.32 16.44
C HIS A 545 5.67 10.42 17.20
N VAL A 546 6.04 9.16 17.45
CA VAL A 546 5.14 8.22 18.14
C VAL A 546 5.10 8.46 19.64
N LYS A 547 6.22 8.91 20.23
CA LYS A 547 6.35 9.14 21.69
C LYS A 547 5.35 10.17 22.22
N ASP A 548 4.96 11.16 21.41
CA ASP A 548 4.02 12.21 21.81
C ASP A 548 2.56 11.77 21.75
N ARG A 549 2.28 10.58 21.21
CA ARG A 549 0.91 10.08 20.93
C ARG A 549 0.69 8.64 21.39
N VAL A 550 1.44 8.18 22.40
CA VAL A 550 1.36 6.81 22.92
C VAL A 550 -0.07 6.43 23.30
N GLU A 551 -0.84 7.35 23.88
CA GLU A 551 -2.24 7.12 24.24
C GLU A 551 -3.09 6.64 23.05
N ASP A 552 -2.95 7.30 21.89
CA ASP A 552 -3.68 6.95 20.67
C ASP A 552 -3.30 5.55 20.17
N TYR A 553 -2.01 5.22 20.20
CA TYR A 553 -1.49 3.92 19.77
C TYR A 553 -1.91 2.78 20.69
N VAL A 554 -1.95 3.04 22.00
CA VAL A 554 -2.52 2.10 22.98
C VAL A 554 -4.00 1.88 22.68
N LEU A 555 -4.80 2.93 22.50
CA LEU A 555 -6.23 2.79 22.22
C LEU A 555 -6.50 2.01 20.92
N ARG A 556 -5.74 2.28 19.84
CA ARG A 556 -5.81 1.53 18.58
C ARG A 556 -5.49 0.05 18.77
N THR A 557 -4.41 -0.25 19.48
CA THR A 557 -3.97 -1.63 19.76
C THR A 557 -5.03 -2.39 20.56
N MET A 558 -5.50 -1.78 21.64
CA MET A 558 -6.46 -2.39 22.55
C MET A 558 -7.83 -2.58 21.90
N THR A 559 -8.29 -1.62 21.08
CA THR A 559 -9.55 -1.74 20.33
C THR A 559 -9.48 -2.88 19.32
N ALA A 560 -8.37 -3.00 18.59
CA ALA A 560 -8.16 -4.10 17.67
C ALA A 560 -8.15 -5.46 18.40
N VAL A 561 -7.34 -5.62 19.45
CA VAL A 561 -7.25 -6.90 20.19
C VAL A 561 -8.57 -7.26 20.91
N LEU A 562 -9.31 -6.26 21.42
CA LEU A 562 -10.63 -6.47 22.02
C LEU A 562 -11.62 -7.14 21.08
N SER A 563 -11.46 -6.94 19.76
CA SER A 563 -12.32 -7.57 18.76
C SER A 563 -12.29 -9.10 18.81
N SER A 564 -11.18 -9.71 19.22
CA SER A 564 -11.10 -11.17 19.43
C SER A 564 -11.87 -11.67 20.65
N TYR A 565 -12.20 -10.79 21.59
CA TYR A 565 -12.93 -11.11 22.82
C TYR A 565 -14.36 -10.56 22.82
N CYS A 566 -14.78 -9.84 21.78
CA CYS A 566 -16.06 -9.14 21.77
C CYS A 566 -17.29 -10.07 21.78
N PHE A 567 -17.08 -11.37 21.56
CA PHE A 567 -18.08 -12.42 21.64
C PHE A 567 -18.15 -13.12 23.01
N ILE A 568 -17.32 -12.71 23.97
CA ILE A 568 -17.45 -13.16 25.36
C ILE A 568 -18.61 -12.41 26.01
N ASP A 569 -19.55 -13.16 26.57
CA ASP A 569 -20.77 -12.61 27.19
C ASP A 569 -20.48 -11.60 28.31
N ASP A 570 -19.40 -11.83 29.07
CA ASP A 570 -18.96 -10.94 30.14
C ASP A 570 -17.96 -9.89 29.60
N SER A 571 -18.45 -8.65 29.46
CA SER A 571 -17.65 -7.51 28.99
C SER A 571 -16.43 -7.23 29.88
N ALA A 572 -16.52 -7.46 31.20
CA ALA A 572 -15.40 -7.24 32.11
C ALA A 572 -14.30 -8.27 31.86
N VAL A 573 -14.67 -9.53 31.67
CA VAL A 573 -13.73 -10.60 31.31
C VAL A 573 -13.06 -10.33 29.97
N ALA A 574 -13.82 -9.88 28.96
CA ALA A 574 -13.27 -9.51 27.65
C ALA A 574 -12.21 -8.39 27.74
N MET A 575 -12.50 -7.34 28.52
CA MET A 575 -11.60 -6.20 28.72
C MET A 575 -10.33 -6.60 29.48
N GLU A 576 -10.45 -7.36 30.57
CA GLU A 576 -9.27 -7.85 31.33
C GLU A 576 -8.42 -8.83 30.51
N SER A 577 -9.05 -9.68 29.70
CA SER A 577 -8.33 -10.57 28.77
C SER A 577 -7.55 -9.77 27.74
N THR A 578 -8.17 -8.73 27.15
CA THR A 578 -7.51 -7.81 26.20
C THR A 578 -6.31 -7.13 26.84
N LYS A 579 -6.47 -6.58 28.06
CA LYS A 579 -5.39 -5.93 28.80
C LYS A 579 -4.24 -6.88 29.07
N THR A 580 -4.56 -8.09 29.53
CA THR A 580 -3.57 -9.12 29.86
C THR A 580 -2.75 -9.50 28.63
N ASP A 581 -3.41 -9.75 27.50
CA ASP A 581 -2.73 -10.16 26.27
C ASP A 581 -1.87 -9.03 25.70
N VAL A 582 -2.37 -7.79 25.63
CA VAL A 582 -1.57 -6.66 25.13
C VAL A 582 -0.37 -6.39 26.04
N LEU A 583 -0.55 -6.38 27.36
CA LEU A 583 0.58 -6.20 28.30
C LEU A 583 1.61 -7.32 28.15
N LYS A 584 1.16 -8.58 28.02
CA LYS A 584 2.06 -9.71 27.78
C LYS A 584 2.88 -9.49 26.51
N HIS A 585 2.25 -9.24 25.38
CA HIS A 585 2.95 -9.09 24.10
C HIS A 585 3.87 -7.86 24.07
N LEU A 586 3.50 -6.75 24.72
CA LEU A 586 4.39 -5.58 24.86
C LEU A 586 5.61 -5.87 25.74
N ASN A 587 5.44 -6.62 26.83
CA ASN A 587 6.58 -7.04 27.67
C ASN A 587 7.50 -8.01 26.92
N ASP A 588 6.93 -9.03 26.26
CA ASP A 588 7.71 -9.96 25.43
C ASP A 588 8.51 -9.21 24.35
N LEU A 589 7.90 -8.20 23.72
CA LEU A 589 8.58 -7.37 22.71
C LEU A 589 9.68 -6.51 23.34
N LYS A 590 9.45 -5.94 24.52
CA LYS A 590 10.43 -5.13 25.26
C LYS A 590 11.67 -5.93 25.66
N GLU A 591 11.51 -7.22 25.96
CA GLU A 591 12.61 -8.13 26.31
C GLU A 591 13.47 -8.55 25.11
N MET A 592 13.06 -8.24 23.87
CA MET A 592 13.85 -8.55 22.69
C MET A 592 15.06 -7.61 22.56
N GLU A 593 16.27 -8.18 22.58
CA GLU A 593 17.57 -7.46 22.66
C GLU A 593 17.82 -6.43 21.54
N PHE A 594 17.17 -6.51 20.38
CA PHE A 594 17.42 -5.61 19.24
C PHE A 594 16.63 -4.28 19.30
N LEU A 595 16.00 -3.97 20.44
CA LEU A 595 15.14 -2.80 20.64
C LEU A 595 15.68 -1.76 21.64
N ASP A 596 16.98 -1.71 21.92
CA ASP A 596 17.58 -0.81 22.94
C ASP A 596 17.17 0.66 22.85
N GLN A 597 17.11 1.25 21.65
CA GLN A 597 16.68 2.66 21.47
C GLN A 597 15.16 2.86 21.67
N HIS A 598 14.40 1.77 21.71
CA HIS A 598 12.94 1.73 21.65
C HIS A 598 12.28 1.26 22.94
N GLN A 599 13.05 0.71 23.89
CA GLN A 599 12.57 0.33 25.22
C GLN A 599 11.82 1.47 25.92
N SER A 600 12.21 2.73 25.65
CA SER A 600 11.50 3.91 26.17
C SER A 600 10.04 3.99 25.71
N LEU A 601 9.74 3.73 24.44
CA LEU A 601 8.37 3.80 23.92
C LEU A 601 7.50 2.69 24.51
N LEU A 602 7.99 1.45 24.51
CA LEU A 602 7.26 0.31 25.05
C LEU A 602 7.02 0.45 26.55
N THR A 603 8.00 0.97 27.29
CA THR A 603 7.86 1.25 28.73
C THR A 603 6.77 2.28 28.98
N VAL A 604 6.77 3.40 28.25
CA VAL A 604 5.72 4.42 28.38
C VAL A 604 4.34 3.84 28.07
N ALA A 605 4.21 2.97 27.06
CA ALA A 605 2.95 2.32 26.73
C ALA A 605 2.47 1.34 27.82
N ILE A 606 3.37 0.50 28.34
CA ILE A 606 3.08 -0.44 29.43
C ILE A 606 2.66 0.31 30.69
N ASP A 607 3.43 1.34 31.08
CA ASP A 607 3.14 2.17 32.25
C ASP A 607 1.80 2.89 32.08
N TYR A 608 1.52 3.41 30.87
CA TYR A 608 0.24 4.04 30.56
C TYR A 608 -0.92 3.05 30.72
N ILE A 609 -0.81 1.84 30.16
CA ILE A 609 -1.86 0.81 30.30
C ILE A 609 -2.07 0.44 31.77
N GLN A 610 -1.01 0.29 32.56
CA GLN A 610 -1.12 -0.11 33.96
C GLN A 610 -1.74 0.99 34.83
N ASN A 611 -1.35 2.25 34.61
CA ASN A 611 -1.77 3.37 35.46
C ASN A 611 -3.11 3.98 35.03
N GLU A 612 -3.43 3.98 33.74
CA GLU A 612 -4.61 4.65 33.18
C GLU A 612 -5.73 3.68 32.75
N TRP A 613 -5.65 2.41 33.16
CA TRP A 613 -6.63 1.36 32.83
C TRP A 613 -8.07 1.75 33.17
N ASP A 614 -8.40 1.81 34.46
CA ASP A 614 -9.74 2.15 34.94
C ASP A 614 -10.13 3.62 34.70
N PRO A 615 -9.26 4.62 34.93
CA PRO A 615 -9.69 6.01 34.85
C PRO A 615 -9.82 6.56 33.43
N LYS A 616 -9.38 5.83 32.38
CA LYS A 616 -9.39 6.36 31.01
C LYS A 616 -9.55 5.28 29.94
N ILE A 617 -8.61 4.34 29.85
CA ILE A 617 -8.52 3.38 28.72
C ILE A 617 -9.77 2.51 28.66
N ARG A 618 -10.22 1.96 29.79
CA ARG A 618 -11.41 1.10 29.86
C ARG A 618 -12.66 1.82 29.36
N ASN A 619 -12.85 3.08 29.74
CA ASN A 619 -14.00 3.88 29.30
C ASN A 619 -13.94 4.17 27.79
N GLN A 620 -12.75 4.47 27.24
CA GLN A 620 -12.57 4.65 25.81
C GLN A 620 -12.83 3.35 25.03
N LEU A 621 -12.42 2.20 25.56
CA LEU A 621 -12.68 0.90 24.95
C LEU A 621 -14.16 0.56 24.95
N ILE A 622 -14.87 0.80 26.05
CA ILE A 622 -16.33 0.63 26.11
C ILE A 622 -17.01 1.48 25.03
N ALA A 623 -16.60 2.74 24.88
CA ALA A 623 -17.11 3.62 23.84
C ALA A 623 -16.77 3.15 22.40
N SER A 624 -15.70 2.37 22.23
CA SER A 624 -15.28 1.78 20.95
C SER A 624 -15.94 0.44 20.60
N VAL A 625 -16.56 -0.27 21.55
CA VAL A 625 -17.24 -1.57 21.29
C VAL A 625 -18.21 -1.54 20.09
N PRO A 626 -19.00 -0.48 19.84
CA PRO A 626 -19.89 -0.46 18.68
C PRO A 626 -19.14 -0.39 17.35
N LEU A 627 -17.93 0.20 17.31
CA LEU A 627 -17.07 0.13 16.12
C LEU A 627 -16.65 -1.30 15.83
N ILE A 628 -16.30 -2.06 16.88
CA ILE A 628 -16.00 -3.50 16.77
C ILE A 628 -17.18 -4.26 16.18
N LYS A 629 -18.39 -3.97 16.68
CA LYS A 629 -19.64 -4.56 16.16
C LYS A 629 -19.90 -4.18 14.70
N ILE A 630 -19.66 -2.93 14.30
CA ILE A 630 -19.77 -2.50 12.90
C ILE A 630 -18.77 -3.27 12.03
N ALA A 631 -17.52 -3.39 12.46
CA ALA A 631 -16.51 -4.07 11.66
C ALA A 631 -16.82 -5.56 11.50
N HIS A 632 -17.08 -6.29 12.59
CA HIS A 632 -17.44 -7.71 12.53
C HIS A 632 -18.74 -7.95 11.77
N GLY A 633 -19.72 -7.07 11.98
CA GLY A 633 -21.06 -7.23 11.41
C GLY A 633 -21.15 -6.84 9.93
N PHE A 634 -20.30 -5.95 9.42
CA PHE A 634 -20.52 -5.37 8.09
C PHE A 634 -19.28 -5.17 7.24
N LEU A 635 -18.09 -5.22 7.83
CA LEU A 635 -16.84 -4.93 7.12
C LEU A 635 -15.89 -6.11 7.07
N PHE A 636 -16.14 -7.13 7.90
CA PHE A 636 -15.36 -8.35 8.01
C PHE A 636 -16.12 -9.55 7.41
N SER A 637 -15.42 -10.36 6.60
CA SER A 637 -15.84 -11.74 6.29
C SER A 637 -14.68 -12.68 6.52
N ARG A 638 -15.00 -13.83 7.10
CA ARG A 638 -14.05 -14.91 7.32
C ARG A 638 -13.56 -15.50 6.00
N GLY A 639 -14.44 -15.70 5.01
CA GLY A 639 -14.05 -16.23 3.71
C GLY A 639 -13.01 -15.34 3.02
N LEU A 640 -13.21 -14.03 3.08
CA LEU A 640 -12.24 -13.06 2.55
C LEU A 640 -10.92 -13.06 3.31
N ARG A 641 -10.96 -13.15 4.64
CA ARG A 641 -9.74 -13.31 5.43
C ARG A 641 -8.96 -14.54 4.97
N GLU A 642 -9.65 -15.65 4.73
CA GLU A 642 -9.02 -16.88 4.22
C GLU A 642 -8.37 -16.67 2.84
N GLU A 643 -8.90 -15.77 1.98
CA GLU A 643 -8.23 -15.39 0.72
C GLU A 643 -6.87 -14.69 0.92
N PHE A 644 -6.73 -13.89 2.00
CA PHE A 644 -5.47 -13.26 2.44
C PHE A 644 -4.57 -14.16 3.29
N CYS A 645 -5.02 -15.40 3.55
CA CYS A 645 -4.36 -16.33 4.45
C CYS A 645 -4.07 -17.66 3.78
N ASN A 646 -4.03 -17.69 2.45
CA ASN A 646 -3.67 -18.91 1.75
C ASN A 646 -2.19 -19.16 1.98
N ASP A 647 -1.89 -20.16 2.81
CA ASP A 647 -0.52 -20.50 3.11
C ASP A 647 0.24 -20.79 1.80
N THR A 648 1.49 -20.32 1.77
CA THR A 648 2.45 -20.68 0.74
C THR A 648 2.66 -22.20 0.84
N GLN A 649 2.06 -22.96 -0.08
CA GLN A 649 2.24 -24.42 -0.11
C GLN A 649 3.69 -24.81 -0.35
N GLU A 650 4.50 -23.89 -0.88
CA GLU A 650 5.89 -24.09 -1.19
C GLU A 650 6.80 -23.30 -0.25
N THR A 651 7.78 -23.99 0.32
CA THR A 651 8.77 -23.37 1.19
C THR A 651 9.79 -22.61 0.36
N PHE A 652 9.97 -21.33 0.65
CA PHE A 652 11.02 -20.51 0.08
C PHE A 652 12.23 -20.51 1.03
N GLU A 653 13.41 -20.86 0.53
CA GLU A 653 14.64 -20.76 1.33
C GLU A 653 15.21 -19.35 1.14
N LYS A 654 15.48 -18.66 2.26
CA LYS A 654 16.02 -17.29 2.25
C LYS A 654 17.29 -17.21 1.41
N GLY A 655 17.33 -16.25 0.50
CA GLY A 655 18.46 -16.05 -0.41
C GLY A 655 18.52 -17.04 -1.57
N ILE A 656 17.54 -17.93 -1.75
CA ILE A 656 17.42 -18.78 -2.94
C ILE A 656 16.32 -18.24 -3.85
N LEU A 657 16.71 -17.81 -5.05
CA LEU A 657 15.77 -17.45 -6.11
C LEU A 657 15.16 -18.71 -6.72
N LYS A 658 13.83 -18.71 -6.83
CA LYS A 658 12.99 -19.74 -7.46
C LYS A 658 12.08 -19.08 -8.51
N THR A 659 11.52 -19.87 -9.43
CA THR A 659 10.52 -19.44 -10.43
C THR A 659 9.09 -19.77 -10.00
N LEU A 660 8.93 -20.10 -8.72
CA LEU A 660 7.68 -20.58 -8.17
C LEU A 660 6.71 -19.42 -7.95
N ALA A 661 5.49 -19.60 -8.46
CA ALA A 661 4.40 -18.65 -8.32
C ALA A 661 4.05 -18.41 -6.84
N ILE A 662 4.02 -17.14 -6.40
CA ILE A 662 3.47 -16.81 -5.09
C ILE A 662 1.97 -16.56 -5.21
N SER A 663 1.18 -17.41 -4.55
CA SER A 663 -0.27 -17.30 -4.49
C SER A 663 -0.77 -16.24 -3.51
N ASP A 664 0.01 -15.95 -2.48
CA ASP A 664 -0.29 -15.00 -1.41
C ASP A 664 0.99 -14.25 -1.00
N PRO A 665 1.21 -13.03 -1.53
CA PRO A 665 2.40 -12.25 -1.23
C PRO A 665 2.43 -11.75 0.21
N LEU A 666 1.31 -11.64 0.91
CA LEU A 666 1.31 -11.26 2.33
C LEU A 666 1.76 -12.41 3.23
N ALA A 667 1.28 -13.63 2.95
CA ALA A 667 1.78 -14.83 3.63
C ALA A 667 3.29 -14.99 3.40
N PHE A 668 3.76 -14.79 2.17
CA PHE A 668 5.18 -14.81 1.85
C PHE A 668 5.99 -13.79 2.65
N VAL A 669 5.55 -12.52 2.73
CA VAL A 669 6.22 -11.51 3.56
C VAL A 669 6.25 -11.94 5.03
N ARG A 670 5.11 -12.39 5.58
CA ARG A 670 4.99 -12.81 6.98
C ARG A 670 5.96 -13.95 7.34
N GLU A 671 6.03 -14.98 6.51
CA GLU A 671 6.91 -16.14 6.71
C GLU A 671 8.40 -15.75 6.71
N HIS A 672 8.77 -14.74 5.93
CA HIS A 672 10.16 -14.36 5.72
C HIS A 672 10.62 -13.15 6.53
N GLN A 673 9.71 -12.51 7.26
CA GLN A 673 10.06 -11.52 8.26
C GLN A 673 10.86 -12.17 9.39
N GLN A 674 11.97 -11.53 9.71
CA GLN A 674 12.81 -11.82 10.85
C GLN A 674 12.38 -10.95 12.02
N LYS A 675 12.46 -11.54 13.22
CA LYS A 675 12.36 -10.77 14.45
C LYS A 675 13.60 -9.90 14.65
N GLU A 676 14.77 -10.37 14.22
CA GLU A 676 16.07 -9.75 14.42
C GLU A 676 16.34 -8.54 13.49
N GLN A 677 17.57 -8.02 13.57
CA GLN A 677 18.07 -6.95 12.71
C GLN A 677 17.90 -7.29 11.22
N SER A 678 17.49 -6.29 10.43
CA SER A 678 17.35 -6.43 8.99
C SER A 678 18.66 -6.85 8.32
N LYS A 679 18.55 -7.68 7.28
CA LYS A 679 19.66 -8.07 6.42
C LYS A 679 19.34 -7.64 5.00
N GLU A 680 20.22 -6.82 4.42
CA GLU A 680 19.99 -6.22 3.11
C GLU A 680 19.84 -7.27 1.99
N ARG A 681 20.66 -8.33 2.03
CA ARG A 681 20.53 -9.50 1.14
C ARG A 681 19.12 -10.07 1.19
N GLU A 682 18.58 -10.31 2.38
CA GLU A 682 17.27 -10.94 2.50
C GLU A 682 16.14 -10.02 2.07
N SER A 683 16.26 -8.72 2.35
CA SER A 683 15.31 -7.71 1.85
C SER A 683 15.34 -7.64 0.32
N THR A 684 16.53 -7.65 -0.28
CA THR A 684 16.69 -7.70 -1.74
C THR A 684 16.10 -8.96 -2.34
N TRP A 685 16.35 -10.11 -1.71
CA TRP A 685 15.78 -11.39 -2.11
C TRP A 685 14.25 -11.37 -2.04
N LEU A 686 13.68 -10.91 -0.93
CA LEU A 686 12.24 -10.82 -0.72
C LEU A 686 11.59 -9.93 -1.79
N LEU A 687 12.14 -8.73 -2.03
CA LEU A 687 11.64 -7.81 -3.06
C LEU A 687 11.76 -8.39 -4.46
N SER A 688 12.88 -9.06 -4.78
CA SER A 688 13.09 -9.70 -6.08
C SER A 688 12.11 -10.84 -6.33
N ILE A 689 11.83 -11.64 -5.30
CA ILE A 689 10.84 -12.71 -5.37
C ILE A 689 9.44 -12.12 -5.57
N LEU A 690 9.05 -11.12 -4.78
CA LEU A 690 7.76 -10.45 -4.96
C LEU A 690 7.60 -9.85 -6.36
N SER A 691 8.65 -9.25 -6.92
CA SER A 691 8.57 -8.62 -8.25
C SER A 691 8.57 -9.63 -9.40
N LEU A 692 9.29 -10.76 -9.28
CA LEU A 692 9.46 -11.72 -10.37
C LEU A 692 8.47 -12.89 -10.33
N CYS A 693 8.00 -13.27 -9.14
CA CYS A 693 7.28 -14.53 -8.91
C CYS A 693 5.80 -14.34 -8.62
N TYR A 694 5.32 -13.10 -8.49
CA TYR A 694 3.90 -12.85 -8.30
C TYR A 694 3.15 -13.04 -9.63
N SER A 695 2.52 -14.21 -9.78
CA SER A 695 1.90 -14.69 -11.01
C SER A 695 0.38 -14.44 -11.09
N LYS A 696 -0.24 -13.94 -10.01
CA LYS A 696 -1.70 -13.82 -9.90
C LYS A 696 -2.31 -12.59 -10.56
N ILE A 697 -1.51 -11.59 -10.94
CA ILE A 697 -1.99 -10.66 -11.97
C ILE A 697 -1.89 -11.44 -13.27
N SER A 698 -3.04 -11.96 -13.68
CA SER A 698 -3.37 -12.43 -15.01
C SER A 698 -2.96 -11.41 -16.09
N MET A 699 -1.66 -11.27 -16.35
CA MET A 699 -1.15 -10.82 -17.64
C MET A 699 -1.27 -11.94 -18.68
N THR A 700 -1.76 -13.12 -18.28
CA THR A 700 -2.05 -14.31 -19.09
C THR A 700 -3.46 -14.36 -19.67
N ASP A 701 -4.33 -13.37 -19.43
CA ASP A 701 -5.38 -13.12 -20.42
C ASP A 701 -4.64 -12.56 -21.64
N ASN A 702 -4.30 -13.45 -22.58
CA ASN A 702 -3.56 -13.25 -23.84
C ASN A 702 -4.26 -12.26 -24.80
N ARG A 703 -4.95 -11.25 -24.26
CA ARG A 703 -5.69 -10.17 -24.93
C ARG A 703 -5.00 -8.81 -24.78
N PHE A 704 -3.70 -8.79 -24.46
CA PHE A 704 -2.87 -7.60 -24.54
C PHE A 704 -1.77 -7.76 -25.58
#